data_AF-A0A941X5G3-F1
#
_entry.id   AF-A0A941X5G3-F1
#
_cell.length_a   1.000
_cell.length_b   1.000
_cell.length_c   1.000
_cell.angle_alpha   90.00
_cell.angle_beta   90.00
_cell.angle_gamma   90.00
#
_symmetry.space_group_name_H-M   'P 1'
#
loop_
_entity.id
_entity.type
_entity.pdbx_description
1 polymer ?
#
loop_
_entity_poly.entity_id
_entity_poly.type
_entity_poly.pdbx_seq_one_letter_code
_entity_poly.pdbx_strand_id
1 'polypeptide(L)'
;MKIVKKIVIVILLNLVSFYYISNAKKIAAEQTNDEFIEISIYSEIDIFNVGLELYQAIPNVEDGKIVSFKDNFYEKINLDKNTITIKRPSEYFYLKIDLSTLPIEYGLDKRSYFIDKTKDKIELQMLEIDEIIPEYIENNEVEVLFKSVDDRQLFVEYETELLKNNSGFDLVVTINNSQDYIFNDFITNINVDEENINDNLINYYSNSNYSILAPELSYMPVTYEVSNNGLFKVYYDPFTMEKNNVQKVIDGILAINESFCSTDGFGFLQPKSNDDNEYNIYLEHKEYMNNIYGCTYFNIDNTQVYSNIVLNYGLLDKTLGASTDDDSFLLTLSHEYFHAIIDENSNGFNDSLDRTIFHESFASFAGLYYMNEISLNNSDIDRHTWHNYLAKVELFHQTTQYSLNDMSIDDYRKYALFLLPLYIYQKYGISAIKDIINEIDYTISILDAFNMALDKYGTDMDNLYLDFSIYNSFLQDKYDLLLDGYKDYWEREANIPAYSYEPYSFFQRPGHYYKELSLPFYSSTYRHFYNSDCSKYNVYITIEFDNSSDLEIIQVLKNIDNEISNKSISIVGNMMTIPYYGFGSNECKELVFLFANCKEDGEDVNLKMDITFDHSTLSIEEGEIIDAKEHLHEPYNECLYEFIPNENNFYEFQLNIIYNNIQSNTPSQGIIKILDENKNVINKLSIDNFSTPARNGIYSNNVIAQLEIGKKYFIDVRYTHVCDNLYVSVNKIENEISMPVSDEITLSNIYSGKSDFLYEITDFKTGRYKYQVNFSDLKAVTDVIFIFASIYKGELTILESKNININDTEFIFERPLVREYGHRYYIGFVSNRYDTKFDLSISRIIKSTFNLVTDLNQNVNVGTEVTMNRGDYQGTTITEGYTRLMYIKNGIPSNSRLDYYWYSLDETKARVSNYGTVTALETDEIVQVKIMAVYRYEITKVSIFELTILPDESTETKIVSLTTDKRVSGTPYGTEVSENNGEIGDVLIHKGYTRLICFEANSPTDSIQDFVWTSSDEEIATVSAYGTITARNKSGVVTITGVYKYNNTFIATIIIYVV
;
A
#
# COMPACT_ATOMS: atom_id res chain seq x y z
N MET A 1 54.54 19.29 27.77
CA MET A 1 54.69 19.89 26.42
C MET A 1 54.44 18.92 25.25
N LYS A 2 54.95 17.68 25.24
CA LYS A 2 54.66 16.70 24.17
C LYS A 2 53.20 16.21 24.12
N ILE A 3 52.53 16.11 25.27
CA ILE A 3 51.11 15.68 25.36
C ILE A 3 50.16 16.75 24.80
N VAL A 4 50.41 18.03 25.11
CA VAL A 4 49.63 19.17 24.57
C VAL A 4 49.78 19.26 23.04
N LYS A 5 50.98 19.02 22.49
CA LYS A 5 51.18 18.95 21.03
C LYS A 5 50.40 17.79 20.38
N LYS A 6 50.33 16.62 21.02
CA LYS A 6 49.53 15.49 20.50
C LYS A 6 48.04 15.79 20.53
N ILE A 7 47.51 16.40 21.60
CA ILE A 7 46.10 16.77 21.70
C ILE A 7 45.73 17.83 20.66
N VAL A 8 46.58 18.85 20.48
CA VAL A 8 46.35 19.90 19.46
C VAL A 8 46.40 19.31 18.04
N ILE A 9 47.31 18.38 17.76
CA ILE A 9 47.40 17.69 16.46
C ILE A 9 46.16 16.81 16.21
N VAL A 10 45.65 16.11 17.22
CA VAL A 10 44.43 15.29 17.10
C VAL A 10 43.18 16.16 16.92
N ILE A 11 43.09 17.30 17.59
CA ILE A 11 41.99 18.26 17.39
C ILE A 11 42.05 18.90 16.00
N LEU A 12 43.25 19.26 15.51
CA LEU A 12 43.44 19.77 14.16
C LEU A 12 43.15 18.71 13.09
N LEU A 13 43.56 17.45 13.31
CA LEU A 13 43.20 16.34 12.42
C LEU A 13 41.69 16.13 12.40
N ASN A 14 41.01 16.11 13.55
CA ASN A 14 39.55 15.98 13.59
C ASN A 14 38.81 17.17 12.98
N LEU A 15 39.30 18.40 13.11
CA LEU A 15 38.73 19.58 12.46
C LEU A 15 38.96 19.55 10.94
N VAL A 16 40.12 19.10 10.48
CA VAL A 16 40.40 18.90 9.05
C VAL A 16 39.55 17.76 8.50
N SER A 17 39.37 16.66 9.24
CA SER A 17 38.44 15.58 8.88
C SER A 17 36.99 16.06 8.84
N PHE A 18 36.54 16.87 9.81
CA PHE A 18 35.19 17.45 9.81
C PHE A 18 35.00 18.43 8.65
N TYR A 19 36.02 19.24 8.33
CA TYR A 19 36.01 20.15 7.19
C TYR A 19 36.04 19.39 5.86
N TYR A 20 36.78 18.27 5.78
CA TYR A 20 36.79 17.39 4.60
C TYR A 20 35.52 16.57 4.46
N ILE A 21 34.89 16.12 5.55
CA ILE A 21 33.59 15.44 5.51
C ILE A 21 32.47 16.43 5.20
N SER A 22 32.55 17.65 5.74
CA SER A 22 31.65 18.76 5.43
C SER A 22 31.77 19.21 3.98
N ASN A 23 32.99 19.32 3.43
CA ASN A 23 33.21 19.67 2.04
C ASN A 23 33.06 18.48 1.09
N ALA A 24 33.33 17.24 1.50
CA ALA A 24 33.01 16.06 0.70
C ALA A 24 31.50 15.85 0.62
N LYS A 25 30.72 16.16 1.66
CA LYS A 25 29.26 16.29 1.55
C LYS A 25 28.81 17.48 0.69
N LYS A 26 29.67 18.48 0.47
CA LYS A 26 29.41 19.66 -0.37
C LYS A 26 29.93 19.54 -1.80
N ILE A 27 30.81 18.56 -2.07
CA ILE A 27 31.51 18.35 -3.35
C ILE A 27 31.15 16.98 -3.96
N ALA A 28 30.66 16.02 -3.17
CA ALA A 28 29.90 14.85 -3.64
C ALA A 28 28.40 15.14 -3.79
N ALA A 29 27.99 16.39 -3.59
CA ALA A 29 26.83 16.95 -4.29
C ALA A 29 27.31 17.42 -5.67
N GLU A 30 27.78 16.50 -6.50
CA GLU A 30 27.82 16.73 -7.93
C GLU A 30 26.35 16.81 -8.36
N GLN A 31 25.85 18.04 -8.50
CA GLN A 31 24.65 18.43 -9.23
C GLN A 31 23.60 17.31 -9.38
N THR A 32 22.91 16.92 -8.30
CA THR A 32 21.52 16.55 -8.49
C THR A 32 20.87 17.82 -9.00
N ASN A 33 20.29 17.73 -10.19
CA ASN A 33 19.74 18.86 -10.91
C ASN A 33 18.39 19.22 -10.26
N ASP A 34 18.38 19.55 -8.96
CA ASP A 34 17.18 19.91 -8.18
C ASP A 34 16.46 21.13 -8.79
N GLU A 35 17.07 21.81 -9.75
CA GLU A 35 16.47 22.90 -10.54
C GLU A 35 15.64 22.42 -11.73
N PHE A 36 15.75 21.16 -12.14
CA PHE A 36 15.11 20.62 -13.35
C PHE A 36 14.27 19.38 -13.04
N ILE A 37 13.32 19.10 -13.93
CA ILE A 37 12.49 17.89 -13.87
C ILE A 37 12.31 17.34 -15.27
N GLU A 38 12.41 16.02 -15.40
CA GLU A 38 12.11 15.31 -16.64
C GLU A 38 10.61 14.97 -16.71
N ILE A 39 9.99 15.19 -17.86
CA ILE A 39 8.64 14.74 -18.15
C ILE A 39 8.73 13.81 -19.36
N SER A 40 8.31 12.56 -19.19
CA SER A 40 8.36 11.54 -20.23
C SER A 40 7.01 10.87 -20.46
N ILE A 41 6.81 10.30 -21.65
CA ILE A 41 5.68 9.42 -21.95
C ILE A 41 6.12 7.97 -21.80
N TYR A 42 5.29 7.15 -21.15
CA TYR A 42 5.60 5.74 -20.84
C TYR A 42 5.89 4.88 -22.09
N SER A 43 5.17 5.13 -23.17
CA SER A 43 5.27 4.44 -24.45
C SER A 43 5.83 5.39 -25.51
N GLU A 44 6.66 4.86 -26.42
CA GLU A 44 7.10 5.64 -27.58
C GLU A 44 5.92 5.85 -28.53
N ILE A 45 5.30 7.03 -28.45
CA ILE A 45 4.18 7.46 -29.29
C ILE A 45 4.66 8.63 -30.17
N ASP A 46 4.10 8.75 -31.38
CA ASP A 46 4.29 9.96 -32.19
C ASP A 46 3.41 11.07 -31.61
N ILE A 47 3.98 11.84 -30.68
CA ILE A 47 3.32 13.00 -30.11
C ILE A 47 3.68 14.30 -30.84
N PHE A 48 2.71 15.20 -30.92
CA PHE A 48 2.93 16.54 -31.43
C PHE A 48 2.11 17.53 -30.60
N ASN A 49 2.78 18.49 -29.97
CA ASN A 49 2.16 19.63 -29.31
C ASN A 49 1.20 19.29 -28.15
N VAL A 50 1.51 18.27 -27.33
CA VAL A 50 0.71 17.96 -26.12
C VAL A 50 0.95 19.04 -25.08
N GLY A 51 -0.08 19.82 -24.74
CA GLY A 51 -0.02 20.98 -23.85
C GLY A 51 0.02 20.60 -22.37
N LEU A 52 0.91 21.23 -21.63
CA LEU A 52 1.02 21.13 -20.17
C LEU A 52 0.98 22.53 -19.56
N GLU A 53 0.16 22.69 -18.53
CA GLU A 53 0.07 23.91 -17.73
C GLU A 53 0.73 23.70 -16.37
N LEU A 54 1.67 24.58 -16.05
CA LEU A 54 2.45 24.51 -14.81
C LEU A 54 1.97 25.60 -13.86
N TYR A 55 1.76 25.23 -12.61
CA TYR A 55 1.33 26.12 -11.53
C TYR A 55 2.34 26.05 -10.39
N GLN A 56 2.88 27.21 -9.98
CA GLN A 56 3.72 27.31 -8.79
C GLN A 56 2.87 27.09 -7.53
N ALA A 57 3.19 26.04 -6.76
CA ALA A 57 2.50 25.71 -5.51
C ALA A 57 3.25 26.33 -4.33
N ILE A 58 2.73 27.43 -3.80
CA ILE A 58 3.35 28.18 -2.69
C ILE A 58 2.80 27.67 -1.36
N PRO A 59 3.61 27.09 -0.46
CA PRO A 59 3.10 26.50 0.78
C PRO A 59 2.54 27.55 1.74
N ASN A 60 1.34 27.30 2.24
CA ASN A 60 0.72 27.98 3.38
C ASN A 60 0.96 27.16 4.65
N VAL A 61 1.55 27.78 5.67
CA VAL A 61 2.04 27.10 6.87
C VAL A 61 1.36 27.64 8.12
N GLU A 62 0.72 26.75 8.87
CA GLU A 62 0.14 27.02 10.19
C GLU A 62 0.82 26.12 11.22
N ASP A 63 1.23 26.67 12.37
CA ASP A 63 1.92 25.93 13.45
C ASP A 63 3.12 25.06 12.99
N GLY A 64 3.82 25.51 11.94
CA GLY A 64 4.96 24.80 11.37
C GLY A 64 4.61 23.60 10.49
N LYS A 65 3.33 23.35 10.19
CA LYS A 65 2.86 22.34 9.26
C LYS A 65 2.26 22.99 8.02
N ILE A 66 2.50 22.40 6.84
CA ILE A 66 1.86 22.84 5.60
C ILE A 66 0.40 22.38 5.67
N VAL A 67 -0.53 23.33 5.53
CA VAL A 67 -1.98 23.08 5.55
C VAL A 67 -2.63 23.20 4.19
N SER A 68 -2.03 23.97 3.28
CA SER A 68 -2.45 24.13 1.89
C SER A 68 -1.32 24.72 1.05
N PHE A 69 -1.50 24.76 -0.27
CA PHE A 69 -0.65 25.45 -1.23
C PHE A 69 -1.49 26.44 -2.02
N LYS A 70 -0.98 27.65 -2.24
CA LYS A 70 -1.55 28.60 -3.19
C LYS A 70 -0.96 28.34 -4.57
N ASP A 71 -1.79 27.93 -5.52
CA ASP A 71 -1.35 27.62 -6.87
C ASP A 71 -1.49 28.84 -7.77
N ASN A 72 -0.38 29.25 -8.39
CA ASN A 72 -0.37 30.37 -9.33
C ASN A 72 0.13 29.88 -10.67
N PHE A 73 -0.60 30.19 -11.74
CA PHE A 73 -0.16 29.88 -13.09
C PHE A 73 1.27 30.41 -13.34
N TYR A 74 2.12 29.53 -13.85
CA TYR A 74 3.52 29.82 -14.13
C TYR A 74 3.76 29.95 -15.64
N GLU A 75 3.55 28.85 -16.38
CA GLU A 75 3.68 28.84 -17.84
C GLU A 75 2.93 27.66 -18.47
N LYS A 76 2.68 27.75 -19.77
CA LYS A 76 2.20 26.64 -20.61
C LYS A 76 3.35 26.18 -21.51
N ILE A 77 3.60 24.88 -21.55
CA ILE A 77 4.62 24.24 -22.39
C ILE A 77 3.97 23.17 -23.26
N ASN A 78 4.63 22.79 -24.36
CA ASN A 78 4.15 21.74 -25.24
C ASN A 78 5.20 20.63 -25.35
N LEU A 79 4.75 19.37 -25.32
CA LEU A 79 5.56 18.20 -25.60
C LEU A 79 5.51 17.88 -27.10
N ASP A 80 6.64 18.09 -27.77
CA ASP A 80 6.85 17.69 -29.17
C ASP A 80 7.66 16.40 -29.31
N LYS A 81 8.03 15.79 -28.17
CA LYS A 81 8.83 14.56 -28.06
C LYS A 81 8.41 13.79 -26.81
N ASN A 82 8.58 12.48 -26.82
CA ASN A 82 8.29 11.60 -25.67
C ASN A 82 9.08 11.91 -24.40
N THR A 83 10.04 12.83 -24.43
CA THR A 83 10.79 13.27 -23.26
C THR A 83 11.18 14.74 -23.39
N ILE A 84 10.95 15.52 -22.34
CA ILE A 84 11.44 16.89 -22.18
C ILE A 84 12.04 17.06 -20.79
N THR A 85 13.02 17.94 -20.66
CA THR A 85 13.50 18.40 -19.35
C THR A 85 13.18 19.88 -19.23
N ILE A 86 12.48 20.26 -18.16
CA ILE A 86 12.11 21.64 -17.88
C ILE A 86 12.73 22.11 -16.58
N LYS A 87 12.85 23.43 -16.42
CA LYS A 87 13.20 24.01 -15.13
C LYS A 87 11.99 23.93 -14.19
N ARG A 88 12.21 23.54 -12.95
CA ARG A 88 11.15 23.49 -11.94
C ARG A 88 10.57 24.89 -11.70
N PRO A 89 9.24 25.06 -11.70
CA PRO A 89 8.58 26.32 -11.36
C PRO A 89 8.85 26.77 -9.91
N SER A 90 8.86 25.81 -8.97
CA SER A 90 9.07 26.01 -7.53
C SER A 90 9.41 24.67 -6.86
N GLU A 91 9.69 24.68 -5.54
CA GLU A 91 9.96 23.43 -4.77
C GLU A 91 8.80 22.43 -4.90
N TYR A 92 7.58 22.94 -4.80
CA TYR A 92 6.32 22.22 -5.06
C TYR A 92 5.65 22.86 -6.27
N PHE A 93 5.05 22.08 -7.15
CA PHE A 93 4.26 22.63 -8.25
C PHE A 93 3.19 21.64 -8.71
N TYR A 94 2.13 22.16 -9.30
CA TYR A 94 1.06 21.38 -9.90
C TYR A 94 1.18 21.43 -11.41
N LEU A 95 1.05 20.27 -12.05
CA LEU A 95 1.10 20.11 -13.50
C LEU A 95 -0.25 19.58 -13.97
N LYS A 96 -0.91 20.34 -14.84
CA LYS A 96 -2.19 19.99 -15.48
C LYS A 96 -1.95 19.72 -16.96
N ILE A 97 -2.59 18.69 -17.49
CA ILE A 97 -2.45 18.30 -18.90
C ILE A 97 -3.67 18.77 -19.67
N ASP A 98 -3.45 19.37 -20.83
CA ASP A 98 -4.50 19.84 -21.73
C ASP A 98 -5.01 18.67 -22.57
N LEU A 99 -6.11 18.05 -22.12
CA LEU A 99 -6.68 16.85 -22.77
C LEU A 99 -7.05 17.10 -24.24
N SER A 100 -7.42 18.32 -24.61
CA SER A 100 -7.77 18.70 -25.99
C SER A 100 -6.60 18.60 -26.98
N THR A 101 -5.37 18.51 -26.46
CA THR A 101 -4.14 18.43 -27.26
C THR A 101 -3.57 17.02 -27.39
N LEU A 102 -4.28 16.02 -26.85
CA LEU A 102 -3.85 14.63 -26.92
C LEU A 102 -3.89 14.10 -28.37
N PRO A 103 -2.97 13.19 -28.76
CA PRO A 103 -3.05 12.49 -30.03
C PRO A 103 -4.40 11.77 -30.19
N ILE A 104 -4.88 11.70 -31.42
CA ILE A 104 -6.10 10.95 -31.79
C ILE A 104 -5.93 9.48 -31.38
N GLU A 105 -6.99 8.83 -30.87
CA GLU A 105 -7.01 7.46 -30.32
C GLU A 105 -6.24 7.25 -29.01
N TYR A 106 -5.69 8.30 -28.38
CA TYR A 106 -5.01 8.19 -27.10
C TYR A 106 -5.73 8.96 -25.99
N GLY A 107 -5.67 8.41 -24.78
CA GLY A 107 -6.08 9.05 -23.53
C GLY A 107 -4.99 8.96 -22.47
N LEU A 108 -5.23 9.58 -21.31
CA LEU A 108 -4.30 9.57 -20.18
C LEU A 108 -4.89 8.83 -18.99
N ASP A 109 -4.06 8.10 -18.26
CA ASP A 109 -4.46 7.53 -16.96
C ASP A 109 -4.56 8.58 -15.83
N LYS A 110 -3.94 9.75 -16.04
CA LYS A 110 -3.90 10.90 -15.14
C LYS A 110 -3.94 12.20 -15.93
N ARG A 111 -4.87 13.08 -15.58
CA ARG A 111 -4.98 14.45 -16.14
C ARG A 111 -4.05 15.47 -15.48
N SER A 112 -3.53 15.17 -14.29
CA SER A 112 -2.71 16.10 -13.53
C SER A 112 -1.82 15.42 -12.49
N TYR A 113 -0.82 16.16 -12.00
CA TYR A 113 0.18 15.70 -11.05
C TYR A 113 0.49 16.82 -10.05
N PHE A 114 0.47 16.51 -8.75
CA PHE A 114 1.11 17.35 -7.75
C PHE A 114 2.53 16.84 -7.48
N ILE A 115 3.51 17.73 -7.55
CA ILE A 115 4.93 17.37 -7.53
C ILE A 115 5.61 18.07 -6.37
N ASP A 116 6.19 17.25 -5.48
CA ASP A 116 7.03 17.73 -4.40
C ASP A 116 8.52 17.80 -4.82
N LYS A 117 9.33 18.35 -3.92
CA LYS A 117 10.77 18.51 -4.14
C LYS A 117 11.56 17.21 -4.26
N THR A 118 10.97 16.06 -3.93
CA THR A 118 11.65 14.75 -3.94
C THR A 118 11.57 14.06 -5.30
N LYS A 119 10.66 14.48 -6.17
CA LYS A 119 10.50 13.93 -7.52
C LYS A 119 11.33 14.71 -8.53
N ASP A 120 12.15 14.03 -9.30
CA ASP A 120 12.99 14.58 -10.39
C ASP A 120 12.51 14.16 -11.79
N LYS A 121 11.52 13.27 -11.86
CA LYS A 121 10.87 12.80 -13.09
C LYS A 121 9.37 12.60 -12.92
N ILE A 122 8.62 12.84 -14.01
CA ILE A 122 7.20 12.52 -14.17
C ILE A 122 7.05 11.66 -15.41
N GLU A 123 6.33 10.54 -15.29
CA GLU A 123 5.96 9.69 -16.41
C GLU A 123 4.45 9.76 -16.67
N LEU A 124 4.07 10.22 -17.86
CA LEU A 124 2.70 10.31 -18.35
C LEU A 124 2.32 8.96 -18.97
N GLN A 125 1.30 8.26 -18.44
CA GLN A 125 0.80 7.04 -19.08
C GLN A 125 -0.24 7.43 -20.13
N MET A 126 0.25 7.81 -21.30
CA MET A 126 -0.58 7.99 -22.49
C MET A 126 -0.80 6.64 -23.16
N LEU A 127 -2.06 6.25 -23.32
CA LEU A 127 -2.46 4.90 -23.68
C LEU A 127 -3.49 4.95 -24.80
N GLU A 128 -3.44 3.96 -25.68
CA GLU A 128 -4.40 3.80 -26.76
C GLU A 128 -5.78 3.45 -26.17
N ILE A 129 -6.82 4.08 -26.72
CA ILE A 129 -8.22 3.82 -26.40
C ILE A 129 -8.64 2.55 -27.13
N ASP A 130 -8.96 1.50 -26.38
CA ASP A 130 -9.44 0.20 -26.87
C ASP A 130 -10.97 0.13 -26.87
N GLU A 131 -11.62 0.69 -25.85
CA GLU A 131 -13.07 0.64 -25.68
C GLU A 131 -13.65 2.01 -25.32
N ILE A 132 -14.81 2.33 -25.89
CA ILE A 132 -15.59 3.55 -25.62
C ILE A 132 -16.99 3.11 -25.21
N ILE A 133 -17.39 3.44 -23.99
CA ILE A 133 -18.64 3.01 -23.38
C ILE A 133 -19.43 4.25 -22.98
N PRO A 134 -20.52 4.59 -23.71
CA PRO A 134 -21.44 5.64 -23.28
C PRO A 134 -22.37 5.12 -22.17
N GLU A 135 -22.47 5.88 -21.09
CA GLU A 135 -23.36 5.62 -19.95
C GLU A 135 -24.37 6.77 -19.82
N TYR A 136 -25.65 6.41 -19.67
CA TYR A 136 -26.72 7.38 -19.50
C TYR A 136 -26.85 7.77 -18.03
N ILE A 137 -26.85 9.08 -17.73
CA ILE A 137 -27.03 9.62 -16.39
C ILE A 137 -28.41 10.31 -16.30
N GLU A 138 -28.98 10.36 -15.09
CA GLU A 138 -30.21 11.14 -14.85
C GLU A 138 -30.05 12.61 -15.33
N ASN A 139 -31.14 13.23 -15.79
CA ASN A 139 -31.21 14.57 -16.40
C ASN A 139 -30.80 14.72 -17.89
N ASN A 140 -30.86 13.65 -18.68
CA ASN A 140 -30.54 13.65 -20.13
C ASN A 140 -29.06 13.93 -20.45
N GLU A 141 -28.15 13.71 -19.49
CA GLU A 141 -26.71 13.80 -19.72
C GLU A 141 -26.13 12.42 -20.03
N VAL A 142 -25.08 12.38 -20.86
CA VAL A 142 -24.39 11.15 -21.25
C VAL A 142 -22.92 11.30 -20.86
N GLU A 143 -22.46 10.44 -19.96
CA GLU A 143 -21.03 10.30 -19.64
C GLU A 143 -20.42 9.25 -20.57
N VAL A 144 -19.18 9.45 -20.98
CA VAL A 144 -18.47 8.50 -21.84
C VAL A 144 -17.23 8.01 -21.14
N LEU A 145 -17.18 6.70 -20.92
CA LEU A 145 -16.05 6.01 -20.35
C LEU A 145 -15.11 5.53 -21.46
N PHE A 146 -13.84 5.91 -21.38
CA PHE A 146 -12.78 5.44 -22.28
C PHE A 146 -11.89 4.45 -21.55
N LYS A 147 -11.52 3.35 -22.20
CA LYS A 147 -10.65 2.32 -21.62
C LYS A 147 -9.51 1.93 -22.53
N SER A 148 -8.36 1.60 -21.95
CA SER A 148 -7.24 0.95 -22.65
C SER A 148 -7.38 -0.57 -22.72
N VAL A 149 -6.51 -1.21 -23.51
CA VAL A 149 -6.42 -2.68 -23.68
C VAL A 149 -6.23 -3.43 -22.35
N ASP A 150 -5.65 -2.78 -21.34
CA ASP A 150 -5.46 -3.33 -19.99
C ASP A 150 -6.53 -2.88 -18.97
N ASP A 151 -7.70 -2.42 -19.47
CA ASP A 151 -8.91 -2.02 -18.73
C ASP A 151 -8.76 -0.78 -17.82
N ARG A 152 -7.71 0.03 -18.05
CA ARG A 152 -7.55 1.32 -17.36
C ARG A 152 -8.49 2.36 -17.98
N GLN A 153 -9.18 3.11 -17.12
CA GLN A 153 -9.99 4.25 -17.55
C GLN A 153 -9.07 5.39 -17.96
N LEU A 154 -9.42 6.04 -19.06
CA LEU A 154 -8.63 7.10 -19.66
C LEU A 154 -9.39 8.43 -19.61
N PHE A 155 -8.68 9.49 -19.28
CA PHE A 155 -9.11 10.87 -19.45
C PHE A 155 -8.89 11.29 -20.90
N VAL A 156 -9.97 11.75 -21.51
CA VAL A 156 -10.06 12.16 -22.90
C VAL A 156 -10.96 13.39 -22.95
N GLU A 157 -10.63 14.37 -23.78
CA GLU A 157 -11.54 15.47 -24.06
C GLU A 157 -12.58 14.98 -25.07
N TYR A 158 -13.87 15.10 -24.75
CA TYR A 158 -14.94 14.69 -25.66
C TYR A 158 -16.15 15.62 -25.60
N GLU A 159 -16.84 15.68 -26.73
CA GLU A 159 -18.16 16.31 -26.86
C GLU A 159 -19.19 15.22 -27.24
N THR A 160 -20.44 15.39 -26.81
CA THR A 160 -21.54 14.50 -27.19
C THR A 160 -22.64 15.26 -27.93
N GLU A 161 -23.19 14.64 -28.97
CA GLU A 161 -24.34 15.16 -29.72
C GLU A 161 -25.37 14.04 -29.92
N LEU A 162 -26.63 14.30 -29.60
CA LEU A 162 -27.74 13.38 -29.87
C LEU A 162 -28.40 13.72 -31.21
N LEU A 163 -28.33 12.80 -32.17
CA LEU A 163 -28.92 12.94 -33.50
C LEU A 163 -30.20 12.13 -33.62
N LYS A 164 -31.30 12.76 -34.01
CA LYS A 164 -32.58 12.08 -34.23
C LYS A 164 -32.57 11.21 -35.49
N ASN A 165 -32.92 9.93 -35.37
CA ASN A 165 -33.03 8.99 -36.49
C ASN A 165 -34.48 8.47 -36.66
N ASN A 166 -34.73 7.53 -37.59
CA ASN A 166 -36.08 7.00 -37.88
C ASN A 166 -36.65 6.08 -36.79
N SER A 167 -35.84 5.62 -35.83
CA SER A 167 -36.15 4.64 -34.79
C SER A 167 -35.93 5.14 -33.35
N GLY A 168 -35.35 6.34 -33.17
CA GLY A 168 -34.89 6.86 -31.88
C GLY A 168 -33.86 7.99 -32.00
N PHE A 169 -32.82 7.95 -31.16
CA PHE A 169 -31.67 8.86 -31.20
C PHE A 169 -30.35 8.09 -31.28
N ASP A 170 -29.47 8.51 -32.18
CA ASP A 170 -28.07 8.11 -32.25
C ASP A 170 -27.24 9.04 -31.35
N LEU A 171 -26.23 8.49 -30.67
CA LEU A 171 -25.26 9.29 -29.92
C LEU A 171 -23.98 9.41 -30.73
N VAL A 172 -23.55 10.65 -30.98
CA VAL A 172 -22.25 10.98 -31.54
C VAL A 172 -21.33 11.40 -30.41
N VAL A 173 -20.18 10.76 -30.29
CA VAL A 173 -19.10 11.13 -29.37
C VAL A 173 -17.93 11.65 -30.20
N THR A 174 -17.60 12.93 -30.08
CA THR A 174 -16.48 13.56 -30.76
C THR A 174 -15.29 13.66 -29.81
N ILE A 175 -14.21 12.93 -30.09
CA ILE A 175 -12.99 12.91 -29.28
C ILE A 175 -12.01 13.97 -29.79
N ASN A 176 -11.42 14.74 -28.86
CA ASN A 176 -10.37 15.73 -29.09
C ASN A 176 -10.68 16.69 -30.26
N ASN A 177 -11.96 17.07 -30.41
CA ASN A 177 -12.47 17.92 -31.51
C ASN A 177 -12.09 17.44 -32.92
N SER A 178 -11.86 16.13 -33.10
CA SER A 178 -11.24 15.59 -34.32
C SER A 178 -11.94 14.35 -34.89
N GLN A 179 -12.41 13.42 -34.05
CA GLN A 179 -12.93 12.12 -34.51
C GLN A 179 -14.29 11.78 -33.88
N ASP A 180 -15.26 11.46 -34.73
CA ASP A 180 -16.63 11.12 -34.34
C ASP A 180 -16.83 9.59 -34.25
N TYR A 181 -17.41 9.14 -33.14
CA TYR A 181 -17.88 7.78 -32.90
C TYR A 181 -19.39 7.78 -32.79
N ILE A 182 -20.07 6.96 -33.60
CA ILE A 182 -21.53 6.94 -33.69
C ILE A 182 -22.07 5.65 -33.07
N PHE A 183 -22.84 5.80 -32.00
CA PHE A 183 -23.59 4.73 -31.36
C PHE A 183 -25.02 4.78 -31.87
N ASN A 184 -25.32 3.90 -32.83
CA ASN A 184 -26.62 3.85 -33.47
C ASN A 184 -27.69 3.33 -32.50
N ASP A 185 -28.90 3.90 -32.59
CA ASP A 185 -30.06 3.47 -31.80
C ASP A 185 -29.79 3.49 -30.27
N PHE A 186 -28.96 4.44 -29.81
CA PHE A 186 -28.57 4.61 -28.40
C PHE A 186 -29.78 4.75 -27.48
N ILE A 187 -30.81 5.50 -27.91
CA ILE A 187 -32.12 5.54 -27.27
C ILE A 187 -33.16 4.99 -28.23
N THR A 188 -33.78 3.85 -27.90
CA THR A 188 -34.88 3.24 -28.68
C THR A 188 -36.16 3.15 -27.85
N ASN A 189 -37.28 3.57 -28.45
CA ASN A 189 -38.60 3.85 -27.85
C ASN A 189 -38.74 5.19 -27.13
N ILE A 190 -39.03 6.23 -27.91
CA ILE A 190 -39.86 7.32 -27.43
C ILE A 190 -41.22 7.15 -28.09
N ASN A 191 -42.24 6.90 -27.29
CA ASN A 191 -43.64 6.94 -27.72
C ASN A 191 -43.98 8.41 -28.01
N VAL A 192 -43.71 8.89 -29.23
CA VAL A 192 -44.08 10.24 -29.65
C VAL A 192 -45.41 10.14 -30.39
N ASP A 193 -46.51 10.50 -29.73
CA ASP A 193 -47.70 10.92 -30.44
C ASP A 193 -47.37 12.22 -31.19
N GLU A 194 -47.37 12.15 -32.52
CA GLU A 194 -47.13 13.26 -33.44
C GLU A 194 -48.29 14.27 -33.40
N GLU A 195 -48.38 15.11 -32.35
CA GLU A 195 -49.09 16.39 -32.38
C GLU A 195 -48.88 17.15 -31.05
N ASN A 196 -47.67 17.73 -30.86
CA ASN A 196 -47.42 18.96 -30.08
C ASN A 196 -45.90 19.21 -29.98
N ILE A 197 -45.35 19.86 -31.01
CA ILE A 197 -44.07 20.55 -30.91
C ILE A 197 -44.42 22.00 -30.55
N ASN A 198 -44.49 22.28 -29.25
CA ASN A 198 -44.34 23.59 -28.64
C ASN A 198 -43.92 23.33 -27.18
N ASP A 199 -42.93 24.09 -26.72
CA ASP A 199 -42.36 24.14 -25.38
C ASP A 199 -43.11 23.37 -24.27
N ASN A 200 -42.37 22.50 -23.58
CA ASN A 200 -42.75 21.69 -22.41
C ASN A 200 -43.57 20.42 -22.69
N LEU A 201 -42.91 19.25 -22.68
CA LEU A 201 -43.49 17.93 -22.38
C LEU A 201 -42.30 17.01 -22.03
N ILE A 202 -42.26 16.28 -20.91
CA ILE A 202 -43.30 15.40 -20.35
C ILE A 202 -43.20 15.39 -18.81
N ASN A 203 -44.07 16.13 -18.12
CA ASN A 203 -45.02 15.60 -17.13
C ASN A 203 -45.30 14.10 -17.27
N TYR A 204 -44.69 13.28 -16.41
CA TYR A 204 -45.23 11.96 -16.06
C TYR A 204 -46.19 12.13 -14.87
N TYR A 205 -47.49 12.05 -15.17
CA TYR A 205 -48.61 11.90 -14.24
C TYR A 205 -48.73 12.87 -13.04
N SER A 206 -48.95 14.15 -13.31
CA SER A 206 -49.85 14.96 -12.47
C SER A 206 -51.25 14.98 -13.09
N ASN A 207 -51.87 13.80 -13.24
CA ASN A 207 -53.30 13.75 -13.50
C ASN A 207 -54.02 13.91 -12.15
N SER A 208 -54.01 15.15 -11.68
CA SER A 208 -54.93 15.64 -10.67
C SER A 208 -54.93 17.16 -10.69
N ASN A 209 -55.57 17.71 -11.73
CA ASN A 209 -56.58 18.72 -11.46
C ASN A 209 -57.67 18.08 -10.57
N TYR A 210 -57.33 17.78 -9.32
CA TYR A 210 -58.28 17.84 -8.25
C TYR A 210 -58.03 19.20 -7.63
N SER A 211 -58.79 20.19 -8.11
CA SER A 211 -59.49 21.00 -7.13
C SER A 211 -60.07 20.01 -6.13
N ILE A 212 -59.47 19.89 -4.96
CA ILE A 212 -60.14 19.31 -3.81
C ILE A 212 -61.29 20.27 -3.57
N LEU A 213 -62.40 20.03 -4.28
CA LEU A 213 -63.68 20.13 -3.63
C LEU A 213 -63.48 19.33 -2.35
N ALA A 214 -63.50 20.03 -1.22
CA ALA A 214 -63.47 19.46 0.12
C ALA A 214 -64.14 18.08 0.03
N PRO A 215 -63.48 16.98 0.45
CA PRO A 215 -64.08 15.67 0.32
C PRO A 215 -65.47 15.81 0.93
N GLU A 216 -66.52 15.60 0.12
CA GLU A 216 -67.82 15.36 0.71
C GLU A 216 -67.55 14.18 1.64
N LEU A 217 -67.61 14.46 2.96
CA LEU A 217 -67.49 13.50 4.04
C LEU A 217 -68.59 12.46 3.86
N SER A 218 -68.42 11.57 2.89
CA SER A 218 -69.44 10.62 2.44
C SER A 218 -69.62 9.48 3.44
N TYR A 219 -68.77 9.43 4.47
CA TYR A 219 -68.91 8.61 5.65
C TYR A 219 -68.57 9.46 6.88
N MET A 220 -69.48 10.35 7.28
CA MET A 220 -69.35 10.97 8.60
C MET A 220 -69.46 9.87 9.67
N PRO A 221 -68.46 9.74 10.56
CA PRO A 221 -68.55 8.84 11.69
C PRO A 221 -69.75 9.22 12.55
N VAL A 222 -70.59 8.22 12.89
CA VAL A 222 -71.91 8.46 13.53
C VAL A 222 -71.83 8.59 15.05
N THR A 223 -70.67 8.34 15.66
CA THR A 223 -70.46 8.45 17.11
C THR A 223 -69.09 9.07 17.42
N TYR A 224 -68.95 9.62 18.62
CA TYR A 224 -67.69 10.18 19.12
C TYR A 224 -67.45 9.84 20.59
N GLU A 225 -66.19 9.77 20.99
CA GLU A 225 -65.78 9.82 22.39
C GLU A 225 -65.13 11.17 22.68
N VAL A 226 -65.30 11.66 23.90
CA VAL A 226 -64.66 12.89 24.37
C VAL A 226 -63.47 12.49 25.22
N SER A 227 -62.33 13.15 24.99
CA SER A 227 -61.17 13.04 25.88
C SER A 227 -61.55 13.28 27.35
N ASN A 228 -60.85 12.62 28.28
CA ASN A 228 -61.19 12.64 29.71
C ASN A 228 -61.20 14.06 30.34
N ASN A 229 -60.52 15.02 29.71
CA ASN A 229 -60.44 16.43 30.10
C ASN A 229 -61.32 17.36 29.25
N GLY A 230 -62.03 16.83 28.25
CA GLY A 230 -62.95 17.59 27.39
C GLY A 230 -62.28 18.41 26.28
N LEU A 231 -60.99 18.22 26.03
CA LEU A 231 -60.20 19.07 25.11
C LEU A 231 -60.43 18.77 23.63
N PHE A 232 -60.63 17.49 23.30
CA PHE A 232 -60.82 17.04 21.92
C PHE A 232 -61.85 15.92 21.82
N LYS A 233 -62.43 15.77 20.62
CA LYS A 233 -63.41 14.75 20.24
C LYS A 233 -62.83 13.81 19.19
N VAL A 234 -62.98 12.51 19.42
CA VAL A 234 -62.57 11.47 18.47
C VAL A 234 -63.81 10.86 17.83
N TYR A 235 -64.01 11.14 16.55
CA TYR A 235 -65.10 10.65 15.73
C TYR A 235 -64.69 9.33 15.06
N TYR A 236 -65.50 8.28 15.19
CA TYR A 236 -65.19 6.96 14.63
C TYR A 236 -66.46 6.18 14.25
N ASP A 237 -66.32 5.18 13.38
CA ASP A 237 -67.40 4.25 13.05
C ASP A 237 -67.35 3.03 13.98
N PRO A 238 -68.36 2.82 14.85
CA PRO A 238 -68.37 1.71 15.80
C PRO A 238 -68.55 0.33 15.15
N PHE A 239 -68.89 0.26 13.86
CA PHE A 239 -69.01 -1.01 13.13
C PHE A 239 -67.67 -1.54 12.63
N THR A 240 -66.72 -0.64 12.41
CA THR A 240 -65.43 -0.96 11.80
C THR A 240 -64.30 -0.79 12.83
N MET A 241 -64.51 -0.02 13.92
CA MET A 241 -63.49 0.25 14.95
C MET A 241 -63.97 -0.04 16.38
N GLU A 242 -63.17 -0.84 17.12
CA GLU A 242 -63.43 -1.13 18.53
C GLU A 242 -63.16 0.08 19.43
N LYS A 243 -64.03 0.29 20.43
CA LYS A 243 -63.90 1.37 21.42
C LYS A 243 -62.54 1.37 22.16
N ASN A 244 -61.91 0.21 22.35
CA ASN A 244 -60.58 0.13 22.94
C ASN A 244 -59.49 0.80 22.08
N ASN A 245 -59.60 0.73 20.75
CA ASN A 245 -58.65 1.38 19.84
C ASN A 245 -58.88 2.90 19.82
N VAL A 246 -60.13 3.35 19.91
CA VAL A 246 -60.47 4.78 20.10
C VAL A 246 -59.87 5.32 21.39
N GLN A 247 -59.92 4.53 22.47
CA GLN A 247 -59.28 4.90 23.74
C GLN A 247 -57.76 4.99 23.62
N LYS A 248 -57.11 4.10 22.86
CA LYS A 248 -55.67 4.21 22.57
C LYS A 248 -55.30 5.52 21.86
N VAL A 249 -56.15 6.01 20.93
CA VAL A 249 -55.93 7.32 20.27
C VAL A 249 -56.03 8.46 21.27
N ILE A 250 -57.05 8.42 22.14
CA ILE A 250 -57.24 9.41 23.20
C ILE A 250 -56.05 9.43 24.16
N ASP A 251 -55.63 8.25 24.64
CA ASP A 251 -54.51 8.11 25.57
C ASP A 251 -53.19 8.58 24.92
N GLY A 252 -52.98 8.27 23.63
CA GLY A 252 -51.83 8.71 22.85
C GLY A 252 -51.74 10.23 22.74
N ILE A 253 -52.83 10.91 22.36
CA ILE A 253 -52.84 12.39 22.25
C ILE A 253 -52.70 13.07 23.62
N LEU A 254 -53.26 12.50 24.68
CA LEU A 254 -53.08 13.03 26.03
C LEU A 254 -51.61 12.95 26.46
N ALA A 255 -50.93 11.85 26.15
CA ALA A 255 -49.52 11.68 26.44
C ALA A 255 -48.61 12.57 25.54
N ILE A 256 -48.95 12.77 24.27
CA ILE A 256 -48.27 13.76 23.40
C ILE A 256 -48.43 15.17 24.00
N ASN A 257 -49.63 15.55 24.42
CA ASN A 257 -49.86 16.85 25.07
C ASN A 257 -49.10 17.01 26.38
N GLU A 258 -48.98 15.93 27.16
CA GLU A 258 -48.16 15.94 28.38
C GLU A 258 -46.69 16.20 28.03
N SER A 259 -46.17 15.59 26.97
CA SER A 259 -44.78 15.74 26.52
C SER A 259 -44.49 17.13 25.92
N PHE A 260 -45.33 17.62 24.99
CA PHE A 260 -45.05 18.85 24.24
C PHE A 260 -45.71 20.11 24.82
N CYS A 261 -46.91 20.01 25.40
CA CYS A 261 -47.72 21.18 25.74
C CYS A 261 -47.77 21.48 27.25
N SER A 262 -47.38 20.54 28.11
CA SER A 262 -47.40 20.77 29.57
C SER A 262 -46.26 21.68 30.03
N THR A 263 -46.39 22.23 31.25
CA THR A 263 -45.35 23.07 31.88
C THR A 263 -44.11 22.28 32.31
N ASP A 264 -44.27 20.97 32.56
CA ASP A 264 -43.18 20.03 32.82
C ASP A 264 -42.63 19.39 31.52
N GLY A 265 -43.33 19.59 30.39
CA GLY A 265 -42.93 19.27 29.03
C GLY A 265 -42.31 20.47 28.30
N PHE A 266 -42.61 20.66 27.01
CA PHE A 266 -42.00 21.74 26.20
C PHE A 266 -42.77 23.08 26.22
N GLY A 267 -43.95 23.07 26.83
CA GLY A 267 -44.81 24.25 27.00
C GLY A 267 -45.29 24.88 25.69
N PHE A 268 -45.38 24.12 24.60
CA PHE A 268 -46.11 24.57 23.40
C PHE A 268 -47.57 24.86 23.77
N LEU A 269 -48.18 25.80 23.07
CA LEU A 269 -49.63 26.02 23.13
C LEU A 269 -50.35 24.79 22.57
N GLN A 270 -51.42 24.38 23.25
CA GLN A 270 -52.26 23.26 22.81
C GLN A 270 -53.09 23.68 21.58
N PRO A 271 -53.19 22.83 20.54
CA PRO A 271 -53.93 23.15 19.32
C PRO A 271 -55.39 23.54 19.56
N LYS A 272 -55.90 24.57 18.85
CA LYS A 272 -57.32 24.96 18.84
C LYS A 272 -57.91 24.88 17.43
N SER A 273 -59.10 24.28 17.28
CA SER A 273 -59.68 23.98 15.96
C SER A 273 -61.03 24.63 15.65
N ASN A 274 -61.72 25.32 16.58
CA ASN A 274 -62.97 26.03 16.23
C ASN A 274 -63.31 27.19 17.18
N ASP A 275 -64.29 28.04 16.80
CA ASP A 275 -64.87 29.12 17.61
C ASP A 275 -65.36 28.66 19.02
N ASP A 276 -65.54 27.35 19.23
CA ASP A 276 -65.97 26.71 20.47
C ASP A 276 -64.81 26.07 21.29
N ASN A 277 -63.54 26.21 20.86
CA ASN A 277 -62.33 25.63 21.47
C ASN A 277 -62.27 24.08 21.50
N GLU A 278 -62.91 23.39 20.57
CA GLU A 278 -62.88 21.91 20.49
C GLU A 278 -62.01 21.43 19.31
N TYR A 279 -61.03 20.55 19.58
CA TYR A 279 -60.18 19.91 18.56
C TYR A 279 -60.79 18.58 18.09
N ASN A 280 -60.95 18.36 16.78
CA ASN A 280 -61.61 17.13 16.27
C ASN A 280 -60.62 16.21 15.56
N ILE A 281 -60.68 14.92 15.93
CA ILE A 281 -59.94 13.84 15.28
C ILE A 281 -60.95 12.88 14.66
N TYR A 282 -60.79 12.57 13.38
CA TYR A 282 -61.65 11.67 12.64
C TYR A 282 -60.89 10.37 12.34
N LEU A 283 -61.47 9.23 12.68
CA LEU A 283 -60.92 7.90 12.42
C LEU A 283 -61.72 7.24 11.29
N GLU A 284 -61.05 6.93 10.17
CA GLU A 284 -61.67 6.32 8.99
C GLU A 284 -61.11 4.91 8.67
N HIS A 285 -61.98 4.03 8.15
CA HIS A 285 -61.61 2.71 7.57
C HIS A 285 -61.87 2.75 6.07
N LYS A 286 -60.83 2.69 5.24
CA LYS A 286 -60.98 2.59 3.78
C LYS A 286 -60.11 1.46 3.26
N GLU A 287 -60.74 0.42 2.70
CA GLU A 287 -60.07 -0.75 2.09
C GLU A 287 -59.43 -0.45 0.71
N TYR A 288 -59.77 0.66 0.05
CA TYR A 288 -59.46 0.92 -1.37
C TYR A 288 -59.01 2.38 -1.65
N MET A 289 -58.01 2.88 -0.95
CA MET A 289 -57.21 4.00 -1.48
C MET A 289 -55.93 3.41 -2.07
N ASN A 290 -55.72 3.52 -3.38
CA ASN A 290 -54.44 3.12 -4.01
C ASN A 290 -53.26 4.04 -3.62
N ASN A 291 -53.53 5.11 -2.86
CA ASN A 291 -52.57 5.80 -2.00
C ASN A 291 -52.91 5.38 -0.58
N ILE A 292 -52.34 4.26 -0.13
CA ILE A 292 -52.67 3.75 1.19
C ILE A 292 -51.95 4.72 2.19
N TYR A 293 -52.60 5.08 3.31
CA TYR A 293 -52.26 6.18 4.25
C TYR A 293 -52.73 7.60 3.86
N GLY A 294 -54.04 7.76 3.71
CA GLY A 294 -54.66 9.08 3.86
C GLY A 294 -54.74 9.49 5.33
N CYS A 295 -53.65 10.01 5.90
CA CYS A 295 -53.74 10.99 6.98
C CYS A 295 -53.69 12.36 6.31
N THR A 296 -54.62 13.25 6.64
CA THR A 296 -54.61 14.58 6.01
C THR A 296 -55.11 15.59 7.01
N TYR A 297 -54.20 16.46 7.43
CA TYR A 297 -54.54 17.76 7.97
C TYR A 297 -55.30 18.55 6.89
N PHE A 298 -56.50 19.04 7.20
CA PHE A 298 -57.27 19.89 6.28
C PHE A 298 -57.50 21.28 6.89
N ASN A 299 -57.10 22.32 6.16
CA ASN A 299 -57.49 23.70 6.41
C ASN A 299 -58.71 24.05 5.55
N ILE A 300 -59.82 24.45 6.16
CA ILE A 300 -61.11 24.55 5.45
C ILE A 300 -61.41 25.98 4.93
N ASP A 301 -60.69 27.02 5.33
CA ASP A 301 -60.89 28.36 4.74
C ASP A 301 -59.67 29.28 4.89
N ASN A 302 -59.29 29.98 3.82
CA ASN A 302 -58.21 30.99 3.74
C ASN A 302 -58.42 32.24 4.62
N THR A 303 -59.27 32.17 5.64
CA THR A 303 -59.55 33.30 6.55
C THR A 303 -59.70 32.93 8.02
N GLN A 304 -59.86 31.65 8.41
CA GLN A 304 -59.90 31.19 9.81
C GLN A 304 -59.38 29.74 9.93
N VAL A 305 -58.35 29.56 10.77
CA VAL A 305 -57.62 28.28 10.97
C VAL A 305 -58.46 27.32 11.81
N TYR A 306 -58.99 26.27 11.21
CA TYR A 306 -59.67 25.18 11.92
C TYR A 306 -59.02 23.84 11.55
N SER A 307 -58.14 23.34 12.43
CA SER A 307 -57.27 22.18 12.24
C SER A 307 -57.93 20.87 12.68
N ASN A 308 -58.38 20.04 11.74
CA ASN A 308 -58.88 18.69 12.00
C ASN A 308 -57.84 17.64 11.58
N ILE A 309 -57.68 16.56 12.35
CA ILE A 309 -56.85 15.40 11.95
C ILE A 309 -57.76 14.29 11.45
N VAL A 310 -57.49 13.80 10.25
CA VAL A 310 -58.09 12.55 9.75
C VAL A 310 -57.04 11.45 9.81
N LEU A 311 -57.31 10.35 10.51
CA LEU A 311 -56.43 9.19 10.64
C LEU A 311 -57.08 7.95 10.03
N ASN A 312 -56.38 7.30 9.10
CA ASN A 312 -56.79 6.01 8.58
C ASN A 312 -56.29 4.89 9.49
N TYR A 313 -57.20 4.18 10.16
CA TYR A 313 -56.83 3.15 11.13
C TYR A 313 -56.67 1.74 10.52
N GLY A 314 -56.76 1.57 9.20
CA GLY A 314 -56.38 0.32 8.52
C GLY A 314 -54.95 -0.15 8.86
N LEU A 315 -54.11 0.75 9.36
CA LEU A 315 -52.79 0.53 9.97
C LEU A 315 -52.80 -0.37 11.23
N LEU A 316 -53.89 -0.40 11.98
CA LEU A 316 -54.04 -1.23 13.19
C LEU A 316 -54.62 -2.63 12.89
N ASP A 317 -55.01 -2.90 11.63
CA ASP A 317 -55.69 -4.13 11.22
C ASP A 317 -54.68 -5.21 10.77
N LYS A 318 -54.48 -6.22 11.62
CA LYS A 318 -53.52 -7.33 11.43
C LYS A 318 -53.73 -8.15 10.14
N THR A 319 -54.85 -7.98 9.45
CA THR A 319 -55.21 -8.79 8.28
C THR A 319 -54.63 -8.28 6.95
N LEU A 320 -54.15 -7.03 6.90
CA LEU A 320 -53.67 -6.36 5.67
C LEU A 320 -52.13 -6.36 5.51
N GLY A 321 -51.39 -7.05 6.39
CA GLY A 321 -49.93 -7.19 6.26
C GLY A 321 -49.09 -5.98 6.71
N ALA A 322 -49.70 -4.96 7.33
CA ALA A 322 -48.99 -3.87 8.00
C ALA A 322 -48.35 -4.32 9.33
N SER A 323 -47.23 -3.69 9.71
CA SER A 323 -46.39 -4.05 10.86
C SER A 323 -47.17 -4.22 12.17
N THR A 324 -46.75 -5.17 13.00
CA THR A 324 -47.43 -5.62 14.22
C THR A 324 -47.34 -4.72 15.45
N ASP A 325 -46.79 -3.51 15.38
CA ASP A 325 -46.37 -2.76 16.57
C ASP A 325 -47.24 -1.52 16.87
N ASP A 326 -47.76 -1.44 18.10
CA ASP A 326 -48.49 -0.27 18.65
C ASP A 326 -47.66 1.04 18.52
N ASP A 327 -46.34 0.90 18.38
CA ASP A 327 -45.34 1.97 18.24
C ASP A 327 -45.47 2.74 16.91
N SER A 328 -45.78 2.05 15.81
CA SER A 328 -45.91 2.67 14.47
C SER A 328 -47.11 3.61 14.39
N PHE A 329 -48.22 3.21 15.01
CA PHE A 329 -49.44 4.01 15.07
C PHE A 329 -49.25 5.28 15.91
N LEU A 330 -48.62 5.16 17.08
CA LEU A 330 -48.34 6.30 17.96
C LEU A 330 -47.37 7.29 17.30
N LEU A 331 -46.41 6.79 16.53
CA LEU A 331 -45.47 7.62 15.78
C LEU A 331 -46.18 8.47 14.71
N THR A 332 -47.03 7.87 13.87
CA THR A 332 -47.83 8.60 12.88
C THR A 332 -48.81 9.56 13.53
N LEU A 333 -49.47 9.14 14.62
CA LEU A 333 -50.37 10.01 15.40
C LEU A 333 -49.63 11.24 15.95
N SER A 334 -48.39 11.06 16.39
CA SER A 334 -47.55 12.14 16.93
C SER A 334 -47.09 13.11 15.87
N HIS A 335 -46.68 12.62 14.70
CA HIS A 335 -46.34 13.45 13.53
C HIS A 335 -47.52 14.36 13.16
N GLU A 336 -48.69 13.77 12.91
CA GLU A 336 -49.88 14.50 12.48
C GLU A 336 -50.40 15.48 13.53
N TYR A 337 -50.35 15.10 14.81
CA TYR A 337 -50.74 16.00 15.89
C TYR A 337 -49.78 17.17 16.06
N PHE A 338 -48.50 16.98 15.74
CA PHE A 338 -47.50 18.03 15.86
C PHE A 338 -47.66 19.12 14.79
N HIS A 339 -48.17 18.82 13.60
CA HIS A 339 -48.55 19.87 12.63
C HIS A 339 -49.48 20.91 13.25
N ALA A 340 -50.51 20.47 13.98
CA ALA A 340 -51.43 21.38 14.62
C ALA A 340 -50.82 22.13 15.81
N ILE A 341 -49.79 21.56 16.45
CA ILE A 341 -48.99 22.28 17.46
C ILE A 341 -48.18 23.39 16.78
N ILE A 342 -47.55 23.11 15.62
CA ILE A 342 -46.81 24.13 14.86
C ILE A 342 -47.74 25.28 14.44
N ASP A 343 -48.95 24.98 13.95
CA ASP A 343 -49.93 26.00 13.56
C ASP A 343 -50.36 26.92 14.71
N GLU A 344 -50.60 26.34 15.89
CA GLU A 344 -51.04 27.12 17.06
C GLU A 344 -49.91 28.00 17.64
N ASN A 345 -48.67 27.59 17.45
CA ASN A 345 -47.50 28.28 18.01
C ASN A 345 -46.80 29.19 17.00
N SER A 346 -47.13 29.12 15.72
CA SER A 346 -46.67 30.05 14.68
C SER A 346 -47.65 31.22 14.48
N ASN A 347 -47.19 32.35 13.95
CA ASN A 347 -48.01 33.57 13.75
C ASN A 347 -48.85 33.56 12.46
N GLY A 348 -49.13 32.37 11.92
CA GLY A 348 -49.97 32.15 10.74
C GLY A 348 -49.22 31.49 9.59
N PHE A 349 -49.85 30.47 9.00
CA PHE A 349 -49.34 29.70 7.87
C PHE A 349 -50.15 30.04 6.61
N ASN A 350 -49.48 30.18 5.46
CA ASN A 350 -50.10 30.26 4.15
C ASN A 350 -49.47 29.13 3.31
N ASP A 351 -50.27 28.40 2.51
CA ASP A 351 -49.84 27.22 1.73
C ASP A 351 -48.84 27.56 0.61
N SER A 352 -47.62 27.98 0.96
CA SER A 352 -46.47 27.98 0.07
C SER A 352 -45.67 26.69 0.27
N LEU A 353 -45.12 26.13 -0.82
CA LEU A 353 -44.50 24.80 -0.84
C LEU A 353 -43.34 24.68 0.19
N ASP A 354 -42.65 25.78 0.48
CA ASP A 354 -41.51 25.91 1.41
C ASP A 354 -41.90 25.61 2.85
N ARG A 355 -43.08 26.09 3.24
CA ARG A 355 -43.54 26.00 4.62
C ARG A 355 -44.10 24.62 4.91
N THR A 356 -44.61 23.93 3.88
CA THR A 356 -44.97 22.50 3.96
C THR A 356 -43.77 21.65 4.36
N ILE A 357 -42.60 21.93 3.78
CA ILE A 357 -41.37 21.19 4.06
C ILE A 357 -40.90 21.39 5.51
N PHE A 358 -40.89 22.64 5.99
CA PHE A 358 -40.62 22.95 7.39
C PHE A 358 -41.60 22.21 8.32
N HIS A 359 -42.89 22.22 7.99
CA HIS A 359 -43.93 21.53 8.73
C HIS A 359 -43.67 20.02 8.86
N GLU A 360 -43.44 19.33 7.73
CA GLU A 360 -43.18 17.88 7.70
C GLU A 360 -41.92 17.52 8.47
N SER A 361 -40.85 18.32 8.32
CA SER A 361 -39.55 18.05 8.95
C SER A 361 -39.62 18.15 10.48
N PHE A 362 -40.26 19.20 10.99
CA PHE A 362 -40.40 19.42 12.43
C PHE A 362 -41.44 18.49 13.06
N ALA A 363 -42.51 18.14 12.33
CA ALA A 363 -43.48 17.12 12.74
C ALA A 363 -42.86 15.73 12.83
N SER A 364 -42.04 15.34 11.85
CA SER A 364 -41.30 14.07 11.87
C SER A 364 -40.32 14.00 13.04
N PHE A 365 -39.58 15.07 13.31
CA PHE A 365 -38.72 15.16 14.49
C PHE A 365 -39.51 14.95 15.80
N ALA A 366 -40.66 15.62 15.94
CA ALA A 366 -41.48 15.52 17.13
C ALA A 366 -42.07 14.11 17.32
N GLY A 367 -42.54 13.48 16.24
CA GLY A 367 -43.00 12.09 16.27
C GLY A 367 -41.92 11.14 16.79
N LEU A 368 -40.70 11.26 16.26
CA LEU A 368 -39.55 10.45 16.68
C LEU A 368 -39.09 10.75 18.10
N TYR A 369 -39.09 12.02 18.51
CA TYR A 369 -38.75 12.44 19.88
C TYR A 369 -39.69 11.80 20.90
N TYR A 370 -41.00 11.88 20.65
CA TYR A 370 -42.02 11.29 21.50
C TYR A 370 -41.87 9.78 21.66
N MET A 371 -41.60 9.07 20.55
CA MET A 371 -41.32 7.64 20.56
C MET A 371 -40.06 7.28 21.35
N ASN A 372 -39.12 8.21 21.52
CA ASN A 372 -37.96 8.00 22.37
C ASN A 372 -38.31 8.19 23.86
N GLU A 373 -39.06 9.23 24.21
CA GLU A 373 -39.51 9.48 25.60
C GLU A 373 -40.37 8.35 26.17
N ILE A 374 -41.30 7.77 25.40
CA ILE A 374 -42.12 6.64 25.88
C ILE A 374 -41.25 5.41 26.16
N SER A 375 -40.21 5.17 25.35
CA SER A 375 -39.32 4.02 25.52
C SER A 375 -38.45 4.10 26.79
N LEU A 376 -38.25 5.29 27.37
CA LEU A 376 -37.52 5.48 28.64
C LEU A 376 -38.25 4.87 29.85
N ASN A 377 -39.56 4.59 29.73
CA ASN A 377 -40.35 3.94 30.78
C ASN A 377 -40.26 2.39 30.77
N ASN A 378 -39.61 1.79 29.77
CA ASN A 378 -39.26 0.37 29.75
C ASN A 378 -37.76 0.20 30.05
N SER A 379 -37.45 -0.55 31.11
CA SER A 379 -36.21 -0.48 31.90
C SER A 379 -34.92 -1.04 31.27
N ASP A 380 -34.73 -1.00 29.95
CA ASP A 380 -33.48 -1.44 29.32
C ASP A 380 -33.12 -0.48 28.18
N ILE A 381 -32.28 0.53 28.45
CA ILE A 381 -31.25 1.08 27.55
C ILE A 381 -30.28 1.85 28.43
N ASP A 382 -29.29 1.13 28.94
CA ASP A 382 -28.07 1.73 29.47
C ASP A 382 -27.11 1.89 28.27
N ARG A 383 -26.65 3.13 28.05
CA ARG A 383 -25.71 3.64 27.02
C ARG A 383 -26.32 4.27 25.75
N HIS A 384 -25.99 5.55 25.59
CA HIS A 384 -26.20 6.37 24.40
C HIS A 384 -25.72 5.64 23.13
N THR A 385 -26.62 5.37 22.19
CA THR A 385 -26.21 5.03 20.82
C THR A 385 -27.26 5.48 19.80
N TRP A 386 -26.81 6.35 18.92
CA TRP A 386 -27.29 6.66 17.56
C TRP A 386 -28.02 5.51 16.84
N HIS A 387 -27.63 4.24 17.07
CA HIS A 387 -28.25 3.04 16.50
C HIS A 387 -29.74 2.85 16.84
N ASN A 388 -30.21 3.30 18.02
CA ASN A 388 -31.61 3.15 18.40
C ASN A 388 -32.53 4.17 17.70
N TYR A 389 -32.01 5.37 17.40
CA TYR A 389 -32.71 6.33 16.55
C TYR A 389 -32.75 5.85 15.10
N LEU A 390 -31.66 5.28 14.60
CA LEU A 390 -31.58 4.69 13.27
C LEU A 390 -32.63 3.60 13.04
N ALA A 391 -32.73 2.65 13.97
CA ALA A 391 -33.71 1.56 13.90
C ALA A 391 -35.15 2.08 13.97
N LYS A 392 -35.40 3.18 14.70
CA LYS A 392 -36.71 3.84 14.78
C LYS A 392 -37.04 4.65 13.52
N VAL A 393 -36.05 5.25 12.88
CA VAL A 393 -36.18 5.90 11.57
C VAL A 393 -36.48 4.85 10.49
N GLU A 394 -35.73 3.74 10.45
CA GLU A 394 -36.03 2.59 9.57
C GLU A 394 -37.43 2.01 9.82
N LEU A 395 -37.85 1.89 11.09
CA LEU A 395 -39.20 1.45 11.47
C LEU A 395 -40.27 2.46 11.03
N PHE A 396 -40.03 3.77 11.20
CA PHE A 396 -40.91 4.82 10.70
C PHE A 396 -41.12 4.68 9.18
N HIS A 397 -40.04 4.53 8.42
CA HIS A 397 -40.11 4.35 6.97
C HIS A 397 -40.86 3.07 6.55
N GLN A 398 -40.62 1.95 7.25
CA GLN A 398 -41.34 0.69 6.99
C GLN A 398 -42.86 0.78 7.25
N THR A 399 -43.30 1.77 8.03
CA THR A 399 -44.67 1.86 8.57
C THR A 399 -45.50 2.99 7.96
N THR A 400 -44.84 3.95 7.29
CA THR A 400 -45.44 5.03 6.48
C THR A 400 -45.51 4.74 4.97
N GLN A 401 -45.30 3.46 4.58
CA GLN A 401 -45.75 2.72 3.37
C GLN A 401 -44.78 2.66 2.24
N TYR A 402 -43.77 3.48 2.35
CA TYR A 402 -42.72 3.45 1.39
C TYR A 402 -41.76 2.38 1.89
N SER A 403 -41.82 1.19 1.29
CA SER A 403 -40.60 0.40 1.26
C SER A 403 -39.50 1.32 0.71
N LEU A 404 -38.28 1.25 1.24
CA LEU A 404 -37.16 2.08 0.75
C LEU A 404 -36.99 2.00 -0.78
N ASN A 405 -37.56 0.95 -1.41
CA ASN A 405 -37.52 0.72 -2.85
C ASN A 405 -38.73 1.30 -3.62
N ASP A 406 -39.80 1.72 -2.94
CA ASP A 406 -41.07 2.16 -3.55
C ASP A 406 -41.42 3.64 -3.23
N MET A 407 -40.55 4.38 -2.53
CA MET A 407 -40.75 5.81 -2.26
C MET A 407 -40.54 6.65 -3.51
N SER A 408 -41.44 7.61 -3.76
CA SER A 408 -41.17 8.65 -4.75
C SER A 408 -40.01 9.52 -4.26
N ILE A 409 -39.15 9.94 -5.18
CA ILE A 409 -38.00 10.81 -4.90
C ILE A 409 -38.42 12.08 -4.14
N ASP A 410 -39.63 12.61 -4.35
CA ASP A 410 -40.14 13.81 -3.67
C ASP A 410 -40.61 13.60 -2.23
N ASP A 411 -41.16 12.42 -1.90
CA ASP A 411 -41.59 12.12 -0.52
C ASP A 411 -40.39 11.82 0.37
N TYR A 412 -39.37 11.24 -0.22
CA TYR A 412 -38.09 10.94 0.40
C TYR A 412 -37.30 12.16 0.86
N ARG A 413 -37.35 13.23 0.04
CA ARG A 413 -36.79 14.56 0.30
C ARG A 413 -37.32 15.15 1.61
N LYS A 414 -38.64 15.06 1.82
CA LYS A 414 -39.35 15.63 2.98
C LYS A 414 -38.90 15.00 4.30
N TYR A 415 -38.51 13.73 4.29
CA TYR A 415 -38.12 13.00 5.50
C TYR A 415 -36.63 13.10 5.84
N ALA A 416 -35.72 13.16 4.87
CA ALA A 416 -34.30 13.38 5.18
C ALA A 416 -34.05 14.71 5.95
N LEU A 417 -34.99 15.66 5.84
CA LEU A 417 -34.97 16.97 6.48
C LEU A 417 -35.25 16.99 8.00
N PHE A 418 -35.67 15.89 8.65
CA PHE A 418 -35.78 15.87 10.12
C PHE A 418 -34.40 15.94 10.82
N LEU A 419 -33.30 15.68 10.09
CA LEU A 419 -31.94 15.70 10.65
C LEU A 419 -31.54 17.09 11.14
N LEU A 420 -32.00 18.16 10.49
CA LEU A 420 -31.74 19.53 10.91
C LEU A 420 -32.41 19.89 12.26
N PRO A 421 -33.74 19.71 12.46
CA PRO A 421 -34.35 19.91 13.77
C PRO A 421 -33.80 18.95 14.83
N LEU A 422 -33.44 17.72 14.47
CA LEU A 422 -32.75 16.81 15.39
C LEU A 422 -31.41 17.39 15.86
N TYR A 423 -30.60 17.90 14.94
CA TYR A 423 -29.32 18.54 15.26
C TYR A 423 -29.50 19.77 16.15
N ILE A 424 -30.45 20.65 15.80
CA ILE A 424 -30.79 21.84 16.59
C ILE A 424 -31.19 21.45 18.01
N TYR A 425 -32.05 20.43 18.15
CA TYR A 425 -32.46 19.90 19.45
C TYR A 425 -31.27 19.34 20.24
N GLN A 426 -30.38 18.56 19.61
CA GLN A 426 -29.22 17.98 20.29
C GLN A 426 -28.25 19.05 20.78
N LYS A 427 -28.09 20.15 20.03
CA LYS A 427 -27.12 21.20 20.33
C LYS A 427 -27.65 22.28 21.27
N TYR A 428 -28.87 22.76 21.02
CA TYR A 428 -29.45 23.91 21.72
C TYR A 428 -30.65 23.53 22.60
N GLY A 429 -31.04 22.26 22.60
CA GLY A 429 -32.19 21.76 23.33
C GLY A 429 -33.51 22.12 22.66
N ILE A 430 -34.59 21.62 23.24
CA ILE A 430 -35.93 21.79 22.69
C ILE A 430 -36.43 23.25 22.68
N SER A 431 -35.90 24.10 23.57
CA SER A 431 -36.26 25.52 23.57
C SER A 431 -35.96 26.17 22.22
N ALA A 432 -34.90 25.75 21.52
CA ALA A 432 -34.55 26.28 20.20
C ALA A 432 -35.56 25.86 19.14
N ILE A 433 -36.05 24.63 19.19
CA ILE A 433 -37.13 24.14 18.31
C ILE A 433 -38.39 25.00 18.48
N LYS A 434 -38.75 25.29 19.73
CA LYS A 434 -39.89 26.13 20.05
C LYS A 434 -39.69 27.59 19.62
N ASP A 435 -38.52 28.16 19.89
CA ASP A 435 -38.22 29.52 19.49
C ASP A 435 -38.25 29.67 17.97
N ILE A 436 -37.70 28.71 17.20
CA ILE A 436 -37.80 28.70 15.73
C ILE A 436 -39.27 28.70 15.29
N ILE A 437 -40.08 27.78 15.81
CA ILE A 437 -41.52 27.69 15.47
C ILE A 437 -42.26 29.00 15.77
N ASN A 438 -41.96 29.66 16.90
CA ASN A 438 -42.62 30.90 17.30
C ASN A 438 -42.26 32.11 16.41
N GLU A 439 -41.04 32.13 15.86
CA GLU A 439 -40.62 33.20 14.94
C GLU A 439 -41.19 32.99 13.53
N ILE A 440 -41.75 31.82 13.19
CA ILE A 440 -42.41 31.61 11.89
C ILE A 440 -43.66 32.49 11.78
N ASP A 441 -43.64 33.39 10.79
CA ASP A 441 -44.71 34.31 10.44
C ASP A 441 -44.89 34.32 8.91
N TYR A 442 -46.14 34.45 8.42
CA TYR A 442 -46.44 34.55 6.98
C TYR A 442 -45.88 35.82 6.31
N THR A 443 -45.38 36.78 7.09
CA THR A 443 -44.84 38.07 6.61
C THR A 443 -43.32 38.11 6.45
N ILE A 444 -42.58 37.10 6.94
CA ILE A 444 -41.12 37.02 6.84
C ILE A 444 -40.69 35.69 6.18
N SER A 445 -39.46 35.61 5.68
CA SER A 445 -38.93 34.36 5.12
C SER A 445 -38.65 33.33 6.23
N ILE A 446 -38.57 32.05 5.87
CA ILE A 446 -38.17 31.00 6.82
C ILE A 446 -36.75 31.28 7.33
N LEU A 447 -35.85 31.74 6.46
CA LEU A 447 -34.47 32.08 6.83
C LEU A 447 -34.40 33.17 7.90
N ASP A 448 -35.16 34.25 7.72
CA ASP A 448 -35.25 35.34 8.69
C ASP A 448 -35.74 34.83 10.05
N ALA A 449 -36.76 33.96 10.06
CA ALA A 449 -37.28 33.36 11.28
C ALA A 449 -36.23 32.49 11.99
N PHE A 450 -35.45 31.71 11.24
CA PHE A 450 -34.33 30.95 11.78
C PHE A 450 -33.27 31.89 12.38
N ASN A 451 -32.83 32.91 11.65
CA ASN A 451 -31.84 33.88 12.14
C ASN A 451 -32.33 34.61 13.40
N MET A 452 -33.59 35.04 13.46
CA MET A 452 -34.19 35.67 14.63
C MET A 452 -34.24 34.74 15.85
N ALA A 453 -34.56 33.46 15.64
CA ALA A 453 -34.57 32.48 16.71
C ALA A 453 -33.15 32.12 17.19
N LEU A 454 -32.22 31.93 16.25
CA LEU A 454 -30.85 31.50 16.50
C LEU A 454 -30.00 32.58 17.20
N ASP A 455 -30.29 33.86 17.00
CA ASP A 455 -29.61 34.98 17.70
C ASP A 455 -29.72 34.84 19.23
N LYS A 456 -30.84 34.28 19.73
CA LYS A 456 -31.04 33.98 21.17
C LYS A 456 -30.01 32.99 21.71
N TYR A 457 -29.42 32.17 20.84
CA TYR A 457 -28.42 31.15 21.14
C TYR A 457 -27.00 31.59 20.78
N GLY A 458 -26.80 32.84 20.32
CA GLY A 458 -25.50 33.38 19.96
C GLY A 458 -24.91 32.76 18.68
N THR A 459 -25.78 32.31 17.78
CA THR A 459 -25.43 31.76 16.46
C THR A 459 -26.37 32.37 15.41
N ASP A 460 -26.06 32.17 14.15
CA ASP A 460 -26.90 32.50 13.00
C ASP A 460 -27.07 31.25 12.12
N MET A 461 -27.77 31.40 11.00
CA MET A 461 -27.99 30.31 10.06
C MET A 461 -26.70 29.89 9.35
N ASP A 462 -25.79 30.81 9.02
CA ASP A 462 -24.48 30.51 8.43
C ASP A 462 -23.67 29.52 9.29
N ASN A 463 -23.51 29.84 10.58
CA ASN A 463 -22.78 29.00 11.53
C ASN A 463 -23.53 27.70 11.85
N LEU A 464 -24.87 27.75 11.95
CA LEU A 464 -25.68 26.55 12.16
C LEU A 464 -25.53 25.57 11.00
N TYR A 465 -25.61 26.08 9.78
CA TYR A 465 -25.51 25.30 8.55
C TYR A 465 -24.14 24.64 8.45
N LEU A 466 -23.06 25.39 8.67
CA LEU A 466 -21.71 24.86 8.66
C LEU A 466 -21.51 23.73 9.67
N ASP A 467 -21.96 23.93 10.92
CA ASP A 467 -21.84 22.91 11.95
C ASP A 467 -22.75 21.70 11.70
N PHE A 468 -23.91 21.89 11.05
CA PHE A 468 -24.80 20.82 10.61
C PHE A 468 -24.18 20.00 9.47
N SER A 469 -23.53 20.65 8.51
CA SER A 469 -22.78 19.97 7.44
C SER A 469 -21.64 19.10 8.01
N ILE A 470 -20.93 19.60 9.03
CA ILE A 470 -19.93 18.80 9.76
C ILE A 470 -20.58 17.60 10.46
N TYR A 471 -21.71 17.82 11.15
CA TYR A 471 -22.46 16.76 11.82
C TYR A 471 -22.89 15.64 10.84
N ASN A 472 -23.27 16.02 9.63
CA ASN A 472 -23.70 15.08 8.59
C ASN A 472 -22.57 14.34 7.88
N SER A 473 -21.30 14.73 8.07
CA SER A 473 -20.16 14.21 7.31
C SER A 473 -19.95 12.69 7.42
N PHE A 474 -20.46 12.01 8.47
CA PHE A 474 -20.30 10.56 8.67
C PHE A 474 -21.61 9.78 8.86
N LEU A 475 -22.76 10.37 8.49
CA LEU A 475 -24.07 9.75 8.62
C LEU A 475 -24.42 8.76 7.49
N GLN A 476 -23.60 8.71 6.43
CA GLN A 476 -23.99 8.26 5.09
C GLN A 476 -23.89 6.77 4.78
N ASP A 477 -23.06 5.96 5.46
CA ASP A 477 -22.84 4.54 5.09
C ASP A 477 -24.11 3.64 5.10
N LYS A 478 -25.25 4.11 5.61
CA LYS A 478 -26.55 3.40 5.58
C LYS A 478 -27.67 4.16 4.85
N TYR A 479 -27.40 5.37 4.39
CA TYR A 479 -28.37 6.32 3.85
C TYR A 479 -27.94 6.82 2.45
N ASP A 480 -27.05 6.11 1.76
CA ASP A 480 -26.52 6.53 0.45
C ASP A 480 -27.59 6.70 -0.62
N LEU A 481 -28.64 5.88 -0.60
CA LEU A 481 -29.79 6.10 -1.46
C LEU A 481 -30.60 7.33 -1.03
N LEU A 482 -30.57 7.74 0.27
CA LEU A 482 -31.47 8.66 1.02
C LEU A 482 -31.39 10.16 0.67
N LEU A 483 -30.39 10.56 -0.10
CA LEU A 483 -30.01 11.97 -0.23
C LEU A 483 -29.98 12.51 -1.67
N ASP A 484 -30.06 11.69 -2.72
CA ASP A 484 -30.16 12.17 -4.13
C ASP A 484 -31.43 13.01 -4.36
N GLY A 485 -32.43 12.81 -3.52
CA GLY A 485 -33.60 13.65 -3.52
C GLY A 485 -33.31 15.11 -3.12
N TYR A 486 -32.41 15.40 -2.18
CA TYR A 486 -32.31 16.73 -1.56
C TYR A 486 -32.09 17.90 -2.55
N LYS A 487 -31.56 17.57 -3.74
CA LYS A 487 -31.08 18.43 -4.84
C LYS A 487 -32.12 19.38 -5.49
N ASP A 488 -33.39 18.99 -5.64
CA ASP A 488 -34.33 19.74 -6.51
C ASP A 488 -35.27 20.73 -5.82
N TYR A 489 -35.47 20.62 -4.50
CA TYR A 489 -36.75 21.06 -3.90
C TYR A 489 -36.64 22.30 -3.00
N TRP A 490 -35.53 22.48 -2.30
CA TRP A 490 -35.23 23.72 -1.55
C TRP A 490 -34.77 24.85 -2.49
N GLU A 491 -34.09 24.51 -3.61
CA GLU A 491 -33.77 25.43 -4.70
C GLU A 491 -35.00 26.02 -5.40
N ARG A 492 -36.06 25.22 -5.54
CA ARG A 492 -37.20 25.58 -6.37
C ARG A 492 -38.26 26.41 -5.63
N GLU A 493 -38.33 26.29 -4.31
CA GLU A 493 -39.47 26.80 -3.55
C GLU A 493 -39.03 27.68 -2.37
N ALA A 494 -38.15 27.23 -1.45
CA ALA A 494 -37.79 27.95 -0.23
C ALA A 494 -36.87 29.18 -0.37
N ASN A 495 -36.46 29.53 -1.60
CA ASN A 495 -35.41 30.53 -1.90
C ASN A 495 -34.10 30.30 -1.11
N ILE A 496 -33.84 29.06 -0.70
CA ILE A 496 -32.59 28.64 -0.07
C ILE A 496 -32.07 27.45 -0.89
N PRO A 497 -31.11 27.65 -1.79
CA PRO A 497 -30.64 26.63 -2.71
C PRO A 497 -30.07 25.40 -1.98
N ALA A 498 -30.70 24.23 -2.17
CA ALA A 498 -30.19 22.98 -1.59
C ALA A 498 -29.24 22.24 -2.53
N TYR A 499 -28.03 22.04 -2.01
CA TYR A 499 -27.19 20.84 -2.14
C TYR A 499 -27.06 20.14 -3.50
N SER A 500 -25.81 20.05 -3.98
CA SER A 500 -25.33 18.85 -4.69
C SER A 500 -24.82 17.81 -3.68
N TYR A 501 -25.68 16.87 -3.28
CA TYR A 501 -25.20 15.56 -2.86
C TYR A 501 -25.10 14.70 -4.10
N GLU A 502 -23.91 14.14 -4.36
CA GLU A 502 -23.83 12.89 -5.09
C GLU A 502 -23.13 11.89 -4.16
N PRO A 503 -23.83 10.83 -3.72
CA PRO A 503 -23.21 9.68 -3.12
C PRO A 503 -22.43 9.02 -4.25
N TYR A 504 -21.15 9.33 -4.38
CA TYR A 504 -20.28 8.35 -5.03
C TYR A 504 -19.97 7.25 -4.02
N SER A 505 -21.01 6.52 -3.60
CA SER A 505 -20.91 5.16 -3.09
C SER A 505 -20.78 4.23 -4.31
N PHE A 506 -19.76 4.44 -5.12
CA PHE A 506 -19.32 3.42 -6.07
C PHE A 506 -17.82 3.28 -5.99
N PHE A 507 -17.42 2.01 -5.93
CA PHE A 507 -16.09 1.48 -6.21
C PHE A 507 -15.64 1.83 -7.64
N GLN A 508 -15.53 3.12 -7.97
CA GLN A 508 -14.80 3.58 -9.13
C GLN A 508 -13.55 4.32 -8.65
N ARG A 509 -12.54 3.50 -8.40
CA ARG A 509 -11.13 3.76 -8.74
C ARG A 509 -10.46 4.99 -8.04
N PRO A 510 -9.58 4.77 -7.04
CA PRO A 510 -8.67 5.77 -6.44
C PRO A 510 -7.62 6.38 -7.40
N GLY A 511 -8.03 7.04 -8.48
CA GLY A 511 -7.10 7.64 -9.44
C GLY A 511 -7.74 8.85 -10.07
N HIS A 512 -7.47 10.01 -9.50
CA HIS A 512 -7.75 11.31 -10.11
C HIS A 512 -9.20 11.55 -10.47
N TYR A 513 -9.99 11.81 -9.45
CA TYR A 513 -11.36 12.27 -9.61
C TYR A 513 -11.37 13.73 -10.10
N TYR A 514 -12.01 13.98 -11.24
CA TYR A 514 -12.35 15.33 -11.70
C TYR A 514 -13.84 15.56 -11.64
N LYS A 515 -14.25 16.68 -11.04
CA LYS A 515 -15.64 17.13 -11.13
C LYS A 515 -15.68 18.64 -11.21
N GLU A 516 -16.52 19.13 -12.12
CA GLU A 516 -17.03 20.48 -12.12
C GLU A 516 -18.41 20.45 -11.44
N LEU A 517 -18.63 21.33 -10.48
CA LEU A 517 -19.93 21.48 -9.84
C LEU A 517 -20.16 22.93 -9.45
N SER A 518 -21.40 23.37 -9.54
CA SER A 518 -21.83 24.64 -8.96
C SER A 518 -22.28 24.37 -7.51
N LEU A 519 -21.79 25.18 -6.56
CA LEU A 519 -22.25 25.23 -5.18
C LEU A 519 -23.11 26.49 -4.99
N PRO A 520 -24.44 26.36 -5.06
CA PRO A 520 -25.36 27.43 -4.72
C PRO A 520 -25.24 27.93 -3.28
N PHE A 521 -25.85 29.06 -2.97
CA PHE A 521 -25.96 29.60 -1.60
C PHE A 521 -26.57 28.57 -0.62
N TYR A 522 -26.00 28.39 0.58
CA TYR A 522 -26.36 27.31 1.54
C TYR A 522 -26.32 25.89 0.95
N SER A 523 -25.25 25.60 0.21
CA SER A 523 -24.96 24.25 -0.28
C SER A 523 -23.62 23.75 0.24
N SER A 524 -23.44 22.43 0.27
CA SER A 524 -22.15 21.83 0.58
C SER A 524 -21.96 20.50 -0.10
N THR A 525 -20.71 20.19 -0.43
CA THR A 525 -20.29 18.89 -0.97
C THR A 525 -19.15 18.32 -0.14
N TYR A 526 -18.95 17.01 -0.24
CA TYR A 526 -18.02 16.26 0.61
C TYR A 526 -17.13 15.35 -0.24
N ARG A 527 -15.92 15.10 0.24
CA ARG A 527 -15.04 14.04 -0.25
C ARG A 527 -14.65 13.16 0.91
N HIS A 528 -15.13 11.92 0.89
CA HIS A 528 -14.90 10.94 1.95
C HIS A 528 -13.74 10.00 1.57
N PHE A 529 -12.90 9.71 2.55
CA PHE A 529 -11.77 8.79 2.42
C PHE A 529 -11.80 7.82 3.61
N TYR A 530 -11.66 6.52 3.35
CA TYR A 530 -11.59 5.48 4.37
C TYR A 530 -10.15 5.02 4.59
N ASN A 531 -9.83 4.56 5.82
CA ASN A 531 -8.49 4.08 6.16
C ASN A 531 -8.03 2.89 5.28
N SER A 532 -8.94 1.98 4.92
CA SER A 532 -8.67 0.86 3.98
C SER A 532 -8.14 1.32 2.63
N ASP A 533 -8.53 2.52 2.19
CA ASP A 533 -8.32 3.00 0.83
C ASP A 533 -7.07 3.88 0.71
N CYS A 534 -6.63 4.50 1.81
CA CYS A 534 -5.69 5.62 1.78
C CYS A 534 -4.51 5.52 2.76
N SER A 535 -4.43 4.49 3.63
CA SER A 535 -3.40 4.33 4.69
C SER A 535 -1.94 4.39 4.23
N LYS A 536 -1.71 4.31 2.91
CA LYS A 536 -0.40 4.25 2.28
C LYS A 536 -0.21 5.32 1.19
N TYR A 537 -0.98 6.40 1.20
CA TYR A 537 -0.92 7.45 0.19
C TYR A 537 -0.79 8.84 0.82
N ASN A 538 -0.06 9.74 0.16
CA ASN A 538 -0.30 11.16 0.32
C ASN A 538 -1.42 11.55 -0.65
N VAL A 539 -2.43 12.24 -0.13
CA VAL A 539 -3.56 12.74 -0.93
C VAL A 539 -3.36 14.23 -1.13
N TYR A 540 -3.53 14.72 -2.35
CA TYR A 540 -3.51 16.14 -2.66
C TYR A 540 -4.77 16.50 -3.42
N ILE A 541 -5.61 17.34 -2.81
CA ILE A 541 -6.86 17.80 -3.44
C ILE A 541 -6.60 19.20 -3.99
N THR A 542 -6.51 19.31 -5.30
CA THR A 542 -6.38 20.60 -6.00
C THR A 542 -7.76 21.09 -6.39
N ILE A 543 -8.08 22.30 -5.98
CA ILE A 543 -9.37 22.93 -6.22
C ILE A 543 -9.17 24.26 -6.95
N GLU A 544 -10.01 24.52 -7.92
CA GLU A 544 -10.13 25.79 -8.65
C GLU A 544 -11.56 26.30 -8.45
N PHE A 545 -11.71 27.60 -8.18
CA PHE A 545 -13.00 28.21 -7.93
C PHE A 545 -13.05 29.68 -8.33
N ASP A 546 -14.24 30.15 -8.70
CA ASP A 546 -14.48 31.50 -9.22
C ASP A 546 -14.70 32.54 -8.12
N ASN A 547 -15.37 32.17 -7.01
CA ASN A 547 -15.64 33.06 -5.89
C ASN A 547 -15.14 32.49 -4.55
N SER A 548 -14.03 33.06 -4.06
CA SER A 548 -13.37 32.62 -2.83
C SER A 548 -14.00 33.15 -1.54
N SER A 549 -14.87 34.16 -1.62
CA SER A 549 -15.37 34.80 -0.40
C SER A 549 -16.45 34.00 0.29
N ASP A 550 -17.17 33.17 -0.46
CA ASP A 550 -18.40 32.52 0.03
C ASP A 550 -18.19 31.03 0.33
N LEU A 551 -17.04 30.50 -0.08
CA LEU A 551 -16.60 29.13 0.17
C LEU A 551 -15.95 28.99 1.55
N GLU A 552 -16.30 27.92 2.26
CA GLU A 552 -15.65 27.41 3.46
C GLU A 552 -15.15 25.99 3.19
N ILE A 553 -13.95 25.68 3.67
CA ILE A 553 -13.33 24.36 3.51
C ILE A 553 -13.01 23.80 4.88
N ILE A 554 -13.55 22.63 5.19
CA ILE A 554 -13.39 21.98 6.50
C ILE A 554 -12.87 20.57 6.32
N GLN A 555 -11.79 20.26 7.04
CA GLN A 555 -11.34 18.90 7.23
C GLN A 555 -12.06 18.31 8.44
N VAL A 556 -12.75 17.19 8.27
CA VAL A 556 -13.45 16.48 9.35
C VAL A 556 -12.84 15.07 9.48
N LEU A 557 -12.43 14.69 10.66
CA LEU A 557 -11.65 13.47 10.91
C LEU A 557 -12.31 12.66 12.02
N LYS A 558 -12.59 11.39 11.75
CA LYS A 558 -13.18 10.43 12.70
C LYS A 558 -12.12 9.43 13.10
N ASN A 559 -11.83 9.39 14.40
CA ASN A 559 -10.82 8.51 14.96
C ASN A 559 -11.33 7.06 15.11
N ILE A 560 -10.42 6.11 15.36
CA ILE A 560 -10.77 4.69 15.61
C ILE A 560 -11.75 4.53 16.78
N ASP A 561 -11.65 5.40 17.79
CA ASP A 561 -12.56 5.45 18.94
C ASP A 561 -13.93 6.09 18.60
N ASN A 562 -14.15 6.46 17.32
CA ASN A 562 -15.29 7.21 16.78
C ASN A 562 -15.42 8.66 17.30
N GLU A 563 -14.37 9.22 17.90
CA GLU A 563 -14.32 10.66 18.18
C GLU A 563 -14.19 11.46 16.87
N ILE A 564 -15.01 12.49 16.70
CA ILE A 564 -14.98 13.38 15.53
C ILE A 564 -14.26 14.68 15.91
N SER A 565 -13.32 15.09 15.08
CA SER A 565 -12.66 16.39 15.15
C SER A 565 -12.77 17.09 13.80
N ASN A 566 -12.73 18.41 13.77
CA ASN A 566 -12.72 19.18 12.54
C ASN A 566 -11.75 20.36 12.60
N LYS A 567 -11.31 20.81 11.43
CA LYS A 567 -10.42 21.96 11.27
C LYS A 567 -10.75 22.70 9.98
N SER A 568 -11.00 24.01 10.07
CA SER A 568 -11.13 24.87 8.90
C SER A 568 -9.79 25.04 8.18
N ILE A 569 -9.82 25.09 6.85
CA ILE A 569 -8.67 25.30 5.99
C ILE A 569 -8.78 26.68 5.35
N SER A 570 -7.80 27.53 5.64
CA SER A 570 -7.72 28.88 5.08
C SER A 570 -7.63 28.86 3.55
N ILE A 571 -8.57 29.51 2.88
CA ILE A 571 -8.59 29.65 1.42
C ILE A 571 -7.49 30.62 0.96
N VAL A 572 -6.73 30.22 -0.07
CA VAL A 572 -5.59 30.98 -0.57
C VAL A 572 -5.62 31.13 -2.09
N GLY A 573 -6.09 32.28 -2.58
CA GLY A 573 -6.23 32.54 -4.03
C GLY A 573 -7.47 31.88 -4.62
N ASN A 574 -7.48 31.69 -5.94
CA ASN A 574 -8.60 31.11 -6.70
C ASN A 574 -8.32 29.66 -7.14
N MET A 575 -7.10 29.18 -6.87
CA MET A 575 -6.69 27.80 -7.07
C MET A 575 -5.74 27.42 -5.94
N MET A 576 -5.99 26.29 -5.30
CA MET A 576 -5.19 25.81 -4.18
C MET A 576 -5.16 24.29 -4.08
N THR A 577 -4.06 23.73 -3.58
CA THR A 577 -3.93 22.31 -3.27
C THR A 577 -3.92 22.10 -1.76
N ILE A 578 -4.71 21.13 -1.29
CA ILE A 578 -4.79 20.73 0.12
C ILE A 578 -4.05 19.39 0.27
N PRO A 579 -2.91 19.35 0.97
CA PRO A 579 -2.21 18.10 1.24
C PRO A 579 -2.79 17.38 2.47
N TYR A 580 -2.88 16.06 2.38
CA TYR A 580 -3.06 15.17 3.50
C TYR A 580 -1.96 14.09 3.49
N TYR A 581 -1.05 14.20 4.45
CA TYR A 581 0.10 13.31 4.57
C TYR A 581 -0.25 12.12 5.45
N GLY A 582 -0.48 10.97 4.82
CA GLY A 582 -0.63 9.67 5.47
C GLY A 582 -1.87 9.53 6.34
N PHE A 583 -2.79 8.67 5.93
CA PHE A 583 -3.75 7.99 6.82
C PHE A 583 -3.07 7.04 7.84
N GLY A 584 -1.75 7.15 8.04
CA GLY A 584 -0.90 6.19 8.73
C GLY A 584 -0.74 6.41 10.24
N SER A 585 -1.46 7.37 10.85
CA SER A 585 -1.66 7.27 12.30
C SER A 585 -2.66 6.14 12.54
N ASN A 586 -2.33 5.17 13.39
CA ASN A 586 -3.24 4.14 13.94
C ASN A 586 -4.45 4.74 14.71
N GLU A 587 -4.83 5.97 14.42
CA GLU A 587 -5.78 6.79 15.15
C GLU A 587 -6.93 7.26 14.25
N CYS A 588 -6.78 7.31 12.91
CA CYS A 588 -7.81 7.79 11.98
C CYS A 588 -8.58 6.64 11.31
N LYS A 589 -9.91 6.68 11.35
CA LYS A 589 -10.80 5.67 10.73
C LYS A 589 -11.37 6.17 9.39
N GLU A 590 -11.85 7.41 9.36
CA GLU A 590 -12.51 8.06 8.21
C GLU A 590 -12.09 9.54 8.17
N LEU A 591 -11.92 10.10 6.96
CA LEU A 591 -11.59 11.51 6.73
C LEU A 591 -12.53 12.09 5.68
N VAL A 592 -13.10 13.26 5.96
CA VAL A 592 -13.95 14.00 5.03
C VAL A 592 -13.38 15.39 4.79
N PHE A 593 -13.30 15.80 3.53
CA PHE A 593 -13.15 17.21 3.17
C PHE A 593 -14.51 17.76 2.76
N LEU A 594 -14.99 18.72 3.53
CA LEU A 594 -16.24 19.45 3.33
C LEU A 594 -15.93 20.77 2.62
N PHE A 595 -16.67 21.05 1.55
CA PHE A 595 -16.67 22.32 0.82
C PHE A 595 -18.08 22.89 0.93
N ALA A 596 -18.24 24.04 1.59
CA ALA A 596 -19.54 24.61 1.88
C ALA A 596 -19.63 26.05 1.37
N ASN A 597 -20.69 26.39 0.66
CA ASN A 597 -21.10 27.77 0.41
C ASN A 597 -22.14 28.13 1.47
N CYS A 598 -21.73 28.81 2.54
CA CYS A 598 -22.56 28.99 3.74
C CYS A 598 -22.84 30.45 4.10
N LYS A 599 -22.79 31.36 3.12
CA LYS A 599 -23.06 32.79 3.36
C LYS A 599 -24.41 33.21 2.81
N GLU A 600 -25.24 33.81 3.67
CA GLU A 600 -26.46 34.51 3.30
C GLU A 600 -26.18 35.53 2.17
N ASP A 601 -26.96 35.45 1.08
CA ASP A 601 -26.81 36.24 -0.16
C ASP A 601 -25.50 36.03 -0.98
N GLY A 602 -24.76 34.93 -0.74
CA GLY A 602 -23.58 34.57 -1.54
C GLY A 602 -23.89 34.26 -3.01
N GLU A 603 -22.93 34.47 -3.92
CA GLU A 603 -23.06 34.00 -5.30
C GLU A 603 -22.79 32.48 -5.37
N ASP A 604 -23.29 31.82 -6.41
CA ASP A 604 -22.95 30.44 -6.71
C ASP A 604 -21.43 30.29 -6.88
N VAL A 605 -20.83 29.29 -6.23
CA VAL A 605 -19.40 29.01 -6.31
C VAL A 605 -19.19 27.83 -7.26
N ASN A 606 -18.58 28.06 -8.41
CA ASN A 606 -18.20 26.98 -9.33
C ASN A 606 -16.89 26.34 -8.84
N LEU A 607 -16.95 25.07 -8.43
CA LEU A 607 -15.80 24.28 -8.00
C LEU A 607 -15.34 23.33 -9.11
N LYS A 608 -14.05 23.34 -9.41
CA LYS A 608 -13.36 22.28 -10.16
C LYS A 608 -12.39 21.59 -9.22
N MET A 609 -12.57 20.30 -8.99
CA MET A 609 -11.74 19.52 -8.06
C MET A 609 -10.97 18.44 -8.78
N ASP A 610 -9.69 18.27 -8.45
CA ASP A 610 -8.78 17.25 -8.96
C ASP A 610 -8.01 16.61 -7.80
N ILE A 611 -8.12 15.29 -7.63
CA ILE A 611 -7.56 14.56 -6.48
C ILE A 611 -6.37 13.72 -6.92
N THR A 612 -5.16 14.10 -6.53
CA THR A 612 -3.95 13.32 -6.86
C THR A 612 -3.49 12.46 -5.69
N PHE A 613 -3.12 11.21 -5.99
CA PHE A 613 -2.56 10.27 -5.01
C PHE A 613 -1.07 10.06 -5.29
N ASP A 614 -0.27 10.06 -4.22
CA ASP A 614 1.15 9.72 -4.27
C ASP A 614 1.43 8.51 -3.38
N HIS A 615 1.95 7.42 -3.98
CA HIS A 615 2.18 6.16 -3.30
C HIS A 615 3.26 6.33 -2.21
N SER A 616 2.95 5.94 -0.97
CA SER A 616 4.00 5.68 0.02
C SER A 616 4.81 4.48 -0.44
N THR A 617 6.13 4.65 -0.43
CA THR A 617 7.06 3.56 -0.74
C THR A 617 7.11 2.60 0.45
N LEU A 618 6.80 1.32 0.22
CA LEU A 618 6.98 0.26 1.21
C LEU A 618 8.39 -0.32 1.12
N SER A 619 8.93 -0.92 2.17
CA SER A 619 10.21 -1.65 2.08
C SER A 619 9.98 -3.15 1.95
N ILE A 620 10.88 -3.85 1.25
CA ILE A 620 10.97 -5.32 1.25
C ILE A 620 12.40 -5.76 1.53
N GLU A 621 12.56 -6.82 2.31
CA GLU A 621 13.86 -7.41 2.63
C GLU A 621 14.15 -8.69 1.82
N GLU A 622 15.43 -9.08 1.76
CA GLU A 622 15.83 -10.36 1.14
C GLU A 622 15.21 -11.55 1.91
N GLY A 623 14.57 -12.47 1.18
CA GLY A 623 13.88 -13.63 1.76
C GLY A 623 12.45 -13.34 2.23
N GLU A 624 12.01 -12.09 2.19
CA GLU A 624 10.64 -11.73 2.54
C GLU A 624 9.66 -12.09 1.41
N ILE A 625 8.48 -12.56 1.79
CA ILE A 625 7.35 -12.79 0.89
C ILE A 625 6.25 -11.83 1.31
N ILE A 626 5.87 -10.94 0.39
CA ILE A 626 4.81 -9.95 0.59
C ILE A 626 3.57 -10.35 -0.20
N ASP A 627 2.38 -10.17 0.36
CA ASP A 627 1.15 -10.20 -0.43
C ASP A 627 0.96 -8.81 -1.06
N ALA A 628 1.45 -8.67 -2.29
CA ALA A 628 1.30 -7.44 -3.04
C ALA A 628 -0.17 -7.08 -3.28
N LYS A 629 -1.09 -8.06 -3.32
CA LYS A 629 -2.52 -7.79 -3.55
C LYS A 629 -3.12 -6.89 -2.47
N GLU A 630 -2.72 -7.02 -1.20
CA GLU A 630 -3.17 -6.13 -0.13
C GLU A 630 -2.74 -4.66 -0.36
N HIS A 631 -1.80 -4.43 -1.29
CA HIS A 631 -1.19 -3.14 -1.57
C HIS A 631 -1.32 -2.72 -3.04
N LEU A 632 -1.98 -3.53 -3.86
CA LEU A 632 -2.51 -3.12 -5.16
C LEU A 632 -3.83 -2.43 -4.89
N HIS A 633 -3.77 -1.10 -4.75
CA HIS A 633 -4.98 -0.31 -4.69
C HIS A 633 -5.36 0.11 -6.11
N GLU A 634 -6.63 0.00 -6.43
CA GLU A 634 -7.20 0.54 -7.66
C GLU A 634 -6.84 2.03 -7.81
N PRO A 635 -6.74 2.59 -9.04
CA PRO A 635 -6.97 2.00 -10.35
C PRO A 635 -5.72 1.45 -11.02
N TYR A 636 -4.54 1.83 -10.53
CA TYR A 636 -3.29 1.48 -11.19
C TYR A 636 -2.92 0.02 -10.97
N ASN A 637 -3.54 -0.61 -9.95
CA ASN A 637 -3.14 -1.91 -9.44
C ASN A 637 -1.61 -1.97 -9.33
N GLU A 638 -1.01 -0.89 -8.81
CA GLU A 638 0.43 -0.65 -8.78
C GLU A 638 0.88 -0.52 -7.32
N CYS A 639 1.99 -1.16 -6.99
CA CYS A 639 2.67 -0.99 -5.72
C CYS A 639 4.18 -0.88 -5.93
N LEU A 640 4.84 -0.06 -5.11
CA LEU A 640 6.26 0.22 -5.22
C LEU A 640 6.98 -0.15 -3.92
N TYR A 641 7.90 -1.11 -4.01
CA TYR A 641 8.70 -1.58 -2.88
C TYR A 641 10.15 -1.15 -3.02
N GLU A 642 10.69 -0.48 -2.01
CA GLU A 642 12.11 -0.22 -1.84
C GLU A 642 12.85 -1.48 -1.42
N PHE A 643 13.93 -1.78 -2.14
CA PHE A 643 14.83 -2.88 -1.85
C PHE A 643 16.28 -2.38 -1.83
N ILE A 644 17.02 -2.75 -0.78
CA ILE A 644 18.45 -2.43 -0.63
C ILE A 644 19.24 -3.73 -0.51
N PRO A 645 20.03 -4.12 -1.53
CA PRO A 645 20.82 -5.34 -1.50
C PRO A 645 21.87 -5.32 -0.39
N ASN A 646 22.01 -6.44 0.31
CA ASN A 646 23.05 -6.65 1.31
C ASN A 646 24.41 -7.10 0.73
N GLU A 647 24.45 -7.43 -0.56
CA GLU A 647 25.61 -7.95 -1.25
C GLU A 647 25.54 -7.64 -2.75
N ASN A 648 26.69 -7.50 -3.41
CA ASN A 648 26.76 -7.45 -4.87
C ASN A 648 26.44 -8.85 -5.42
N ASN A 649 25.22 -9.06 -5.90
CA ASN A 649 24.78 -10.37 -6.38
C ASN A 649 23.69 -10.28 -7.45
N PHE A 650 23.39 -11.42 -8.07
CA PHE A 650 22.14 -11.64 -8.77
C PHE A 650 21.01 -11.88 -7.77
N TYR A 651 19.92 -11.16 -7.97
CA TYR A 651 18.69 -11.30 -7.22
C TYR A 651 17.57 -11.75 -8.16
N GLU A 652 16.81 -12.75 -7.73
CA GLU A 652 15.59 -13.22 -8.34
C GLU A 652 14.38 -12.57 -7.66
N PHE A 653 13.59 -11.88 -8.47
CA PHE A 653 12.30 -11.31 -8.09
C PHE A 653 11.22 -12.24 -8.59
N GLN A 654 10.56 -12.96 -7.68
CA GLN A 654 9.60 -14.00 -8.05
C GLN A 654 8.17 -13.53 -7.80
N LEU A 655 7.30 -13.87 -8.75
CA LEU A 655 5.88 -13.60 -8.75
C LEU A 655 5.10 -14.90 -8.56
N ASN A 656 4.11 -14.88 -7.67
CA ASN A 656 3.19 -15.99 -7.51
C ASN A 656 1.74 -15.47 -7.46
N ILE A 657 1.02 -15.66 -8.56
CA ILE A 657 -0.39 -15.27 -8.72
C ILE A 657 -1.26 -16.48 -8.35
N ILE A 658 -2.23 -16.31 -7.45
CA ILE A 658 -3.22 -17.35 -7.09
C ILE A 658 -4.59 -16.92 -7.58
N TYR A 659 -5.31 -17.79 -8.29
CA TYR A 659 -6.69 -17.58 -8.74
C TYR A 659 -7.51 -18.86 -8.56
N ASN A 660 -8.69 -18.77 -7.94
CA ASN A 660 -9.51 -19.90 -7.51
C ASN A 660 -8.73 -20.94 -6.67
N ASN A 661 -7.86 -20.49 -5.77
CA ASN A 661 -6.92 -21.32 -4.99
C ASN A 661 -5.96 -22.17 -5.86
N ILE A 662 -5.71 -21.78 -7.11
CA ILE A 662 -4.78 -22.45 -8.03
C ILE A 662 -3.73 -21.43 -8.48
N GLN A 663 -2.45 -21.84 -8.51
CA GLN A 663 -1.38 -21.01 -9.03
C GLN A 663 -1.55 -20.74 -10.53
N SER A 664 -1.60 -19.46 -10.92
CA SER A 664 -1.65 -19.01 -12.30
C SER A 664 -0.23 -18.87 -12.85
N ASN A 665 0.04 -19.53 -13.98
CA ASN A 665 1.33 -19.50 -14.66
C ASN A 665 1.31 -18.60 -15.91
N THR A 666 0.36 -17.66 -15.99
CA THR A 666 0.22 -16.79 -17.15
C THR A 666 0.25 -15.29 -16.83
N PRO A 667 1.31 -14.78 -16.18
CA PRO A 667 1.52 -13.35 -16.03
C PRO A 667 1.67 -12.64 -17.40
N SER A 668 1.12 -11.44 -17.54
CA SER A 668 1.45 -10.52 -18.64
C SER A 668 2.87 -9.96 -18.47
N GLN A 669 3.40 -9.36 -19.54
CA GLN A 669 4.73 -8.74 -19.50
C GLN A 669 4.71 -7.47 -18.64
N GLY A 670 5.75 -7.28 -17.82
CA GLY A 670 5.96 -6.03 -17.08
C GLY A 670 5.11 -5.88 -15.82
N ILE A 671 4.56 -6.99 -15.30
CA ILE A 671 3.95 -7.05 -13.96
C ILE A 671 4.98 -6.73 -12.87
N ILE A 672 6.24 -7.17 -13.01
CA ILE A 672 7.34 -6.75 -12.13
C ILE A 672 8.37 -6.01 -12.97
N LYS A 673 8.81 -4.84 -12.49
CA LYS A 673 9.97 -4.11 -13.00
C LYS A 673 10.89 -3.72 -11.85
N ILE A 674 12.19 -3.72 -12.12
CA ILE A 674 13.22 -3.25 -11.19
C ILE A 674 13.69 -1.88 -11.67
N LEU A 675 13.63 -0.91 -10.77
CA LEU A 675 13.94 0.48 -11.02
C LEU A 675 15.16 0.92 -10.19
N ASP A 676 15.91 1.88 -10.70
CA ASP A 676 16.96 2.57 -9.95
C ASP A 676 16.39 3.63 -8.99
N GLU A 677 17.28 4.34 -8.29
CA GLU A 677 16.92 5.42 -7.38
C GLU A 677 16.11 6.56 -8.02
N ASN A 678 16.26 6.75 -9.34
CA ASN A 678 15.58 7.76 -10.15
C ASN A 678 14.33 7.17 -10.87
N LYS A 679 13.87 6.00 -10.44
CA LYS A 679 12.70 5.27 -10.98
C LYS A 679 12.83 4.87 -12.45
N ASN A 680 14.03 4.81 -13.01
CA ASN A 680 14.24 4.28 -14.36
C ASN A 680 14.37 2.76 -14.30
N VAL A 681 13.76 2.06 -15.25
CA VAL A 681 13.92 0.60 -15.37
C VAL A 681 15.39 0.29 -15.62
N ILE A 682 16.03 -0.43 -14.70
CA ILE A 682 17.43 -0.84 -14.87
C ILE A 682 17.51 -1.92 -15.94
N ASN A 683 18.72 -2.16 -16.45
CA ASN A 683 18.97 -3.36 -17.22
C ASN A 683 19.15 -4.56 -16.29
N LYS A 684 18.76 -5.77 -16.75
CA LYS A 684 19.04 -7.03 -16.04
C LYS A 684 20.54 -7.20 -15.78
N LEU A 685 21.35 -6.70 -16.72
CA LEU A 685 22.81 -6.72 -16.73
C LEU A 685 23.31 -5.35 -17.24
N SER A 686 24.27 -4.75 -16.55
CA SER A 686 24.86 -3.46 -16.95
C SER A 686 26.18 -3.66 -17.70
N ILE A 687 26.14 -4.00 -19.00
CA ILE A 687 27.35 -4.25 -19.82
C ILE A 687 27.21 -3.70 -21.25
N ASP A 688 28.33 -3.18 -21.78
CA ASP A 688 28.47 -2.64 -23.14
C ASP A 688 27.84 -3.55 -24.21
N ASN A 689 26.91 -2.99 -25.00
CA ASN A 689 26.13 -3.62 -26.08
C ASN A 689 24.98 -4.56 -25.66
N PHE A 690 24.60 -4.59 -24.37
CA PHE A 690 23.47 -5.38 -23.91
C PHE A 690 22.51 -4.56 -23.04
N SER A 691 21.33 -4.24 -23.58
CA SER A 691 20.31 -3.43 -22.90
C SER A 691 19.00 -4.20 -22.86
N THR A 692 18.88 -5.16 -21.93
CA THR A 692 17.59 -5.81 -21.66
C THR A 692 16.99 -5.25 -20.37
N PRO A 693 15.79 -4.65 -20.40
CA PRO A 693 15.18 -4.07 -19.21
C PRO A 693 14.85 -5.15 -18.17
N ALA A 694 15.06 -4.83 -16.90
CA ALA A 694 14.77 -5.68 -15.75
C ALA A 694 13.27 -5.72 -15.47
N ARG A 695 12.56 -6.43 -16.33
CA ARG A 695 11.13 -6.72 -16.21
C ARG A 695 10.81 -8.16 -16.58
N ASN A 696 9.69 -8.68 -16.07
CA ASN A 696 9.25 -10.03 -16.42
C ASN A 696 8.74 -10.06 -17.87
N GLY A 697 8.96 -11.17 -18.55
CA GLY A 697 8.39 -11.43 -19.89
C GLY A 697 6.95 -11.94 -19.85
N ILE A 698 6.30 -12.04 -21.02
CA ILE A 698 4.99 -12.71 -21.13
C ILE A 698 5.13 -14.15 -20.63
N TYR A 699 4.21 -14.58 -19.76
CA TYR A 699 4.20 -15.88 -19.07
C TYR A 699 5.38 -16.14 -18.13
N SER A 700 6.25 -15.16 -17.93
CA SER A 700 7.38 -15.26 -17.01
C SER A 700 6.99 -14.76 -15.65
N ASN A 701 7.18 -15.61 -14.66
CA ASN A 701 6.85 -15.33 -13.26
C ASN A 701 8.07 -14.84 -12.46
N ASN A 702 9.18 -14.47 -13.12
CA ASN A 702 10.32 -13.91 -12.40
C ASN A 702 11.10 -12.88 -13.23
N VAL A 703 12.01 -12.20 -12.55
CA VAL A 703 13.06 -11.36 -13.13
C VAL A 703 14.35 -11.64 -12.39
N ILE A 704 15.43 -11.88 -13.11
CA ILE A 704 16.77 -11.89 -12.51
C ILE A 704 17.53 -10.64 -12.94
N ALA A 705 18.05 -9.89 -11.97
CA ALA A 705 18.86 -8.71 -12.19
C ALA A 705 20.10 -8.71 -11.27
N GLN A 706 21.22 -8.18 -11.76
CA GLN A 706 22.38 -7.92 -10.90
C GLN A 706 22.22 -6.58 -10.20
N LEU A 707 22.35 -6.60 -8.88
CA LEU A 707 22.21 -5.42 -8.04
C LEU A 707 23.48 -5.17 -7.22
N GLU A 708 23.71 -3.91 -6.89
CA GLU A 708 24.86 -3.47 -6.11
C GLU A 708 24.52 -3.28 -4.62
N ILE A 709 25.43 -3.71 -3.75
CA ILE A 709 25.32 -3.59 -2.30
C ILE A 709 25.09 -2.15 -1.89
N GLY A 710 24.08 -1.93 -1.05
CA GLY A 710 23.78 -0.62 -0.46
C GLY A 710 23.20 0.41 -1.43
N LYS A 711 23.04 0.09 -2.72
CA LYS A 711 22.25 0.93 -3.64
C LYS A 711 20.77 0.72 -3.40
N LYS A 712 19.98 1.79 -3.57
CA LYS A 712 18.54 1.74 -3.45
C LYS A 712 17.91 1.38 -4.80
N TYR A 713 17.06 0.36 -4.80
CA TYR A 713 16.27 -0.04 -5.95
C TYR A 713 14.79 -0.02 -5.58
N PHE A 714 13.92 0.04 -6.60
CA PHE A 714 12.49 -0.11 -6.40
C PHE A 714 11.92 -1.23 -7.26
N ILE A 715 10.97 -1.96 -6.70
CA ILE A 715 10.25 -3.03 -7.37
C ILE A 715 8.86 -2.49 -7.64
N ASP A 716 8.60 -2.20 -8.91
CA ASP A 716 7.30 -1.78 -9.42
C ASP A 716 6.49 -3.05 -9.75
N VAL A 717 5.40 -3.25 -9.01
CA VAL A 717 4.49 -4.40 -9.14
C VAL A 717 3.15 -3.89 -9.67
N ARG A 718 2.72 -4.34 -10.85
CA ARG A 718 1.47 -3.94 -11.51
C ARG A 718 0.62 -5.14 -11.91
N TYR A 719 -0.63 -5.24 -11.45
CA TYR A 719 -1.47 -6.40 -11.80
C TYR A 719 -2.97 -6.12 -11.81
N THR A 720 -3.56 -5.99 -13.00
CA THR A 720 -4.96 -5.56 -13.18
C THR A 720 -6.00 -6.68 -13.19
N HIS A 721 -5.60 -7.95 -13.11
CA HIS A 721 -6.53 -9.07 -13.25
C HIS A 721 -7.02 -9.57 -11.88
N VAL A 722 -8.21 -10.18 -11.86
CA VAL A 722 -8.75 -10.79 -10.65
C VAL A 722 -7.83 -11.94 -10.18
N CYS A 723 -7.38 -11.86 -8.92
CA CYS A 723 -6.63 -12.91 -8.24
C CYS A 723 -7.10 -13.02 -6.78
N ASP A 724 -6.88 -14.18 -6.15
CA ASP A 724 -7.09 -14.40 -4.70
C ASP A 724 -5.94 -13.78 -3.89
N ASN A 725 -4.70 -13.98 -4.35
CA ASN A 725 -3.48 -13.43 -3.76
C ASN A 725 -2.43 -13.15 -4.85
N LEU A 726 -1.54 -12.20 -4.58
CA LEU A 726 -0.41 -11.90 -5.42
C LEU A 726 0.85 -11.80 -4.56
N TYR A 727 1.67 -12.85 -4.54
CA TYR A 727 2.90 -12.81 -3.76
C TYR A 727 4.08 -12.36 -4.59
N VAL A 728 4.90 -11.50 -4.00
CA VAL A 728 6.20 -11.08 -4.53
C VAL A 728 7.28 -11.43 -3.52
N SER A 729 8.42 -11.92 -3.99
CA SER A 729 9.58 -12.21 -3.15
C SER A 729 10.88 -11.83 -3.83
N VAL A 730 11.91 -11.57 -3.02
CA VAL A 730 13.26 -11.22 -3.49
C VAL A 730 14.27 -12.15 -2.85
N ASN A 731 14.95 -12.95 -3.66
CA ASN A 731 15.91 -13.95 -3.19
C ASN A 731 17.23 -13.86 -3.94
N LYS A 732 18.32 -14.32 -3.33
CA LYS A 732 19.54 -14.64 -4.08
C LYS A 732 19.30 -15.91 -4.90
N ILE A 733 20.14 -16.13 -5.91
CA ILE A 733 20.10 -17.36 -6.70
C ILE A 733 20.38 -18.57 -5.79
N GLU A 734 19.37 -19.42 -5.55
CA GLU A 734 19.48 -20.62 -4.71
C GLU A 734 19.87 -21.88 -5.49
N ASN A 735 19.72 -21.83 -6.81
CA ASN A 735 20.03 -22.93 -7.69
C ASN A 735 21.57 -23.12 -7.76
N GLU A 736 22.09 -24.25 -7.27
CA GLU A 736 23.52 -24.54 -7.26
C GLU A 736 23.90 -25.77 -8.11
N ILE A 737 25.07 -25.70 -8.75
CA ILE A 737 25.78 -26.82 -9.36
C ILE A 737 27.06 -27.04 -8.57
N SER A 738 27.03 -28.00 -7.65
CA SER A 738 28.24 -28.45 -6.94
C SER A 738 29.07 -29.36 -7.86
N MET A 739 30.32 -28.97 -8.12
CA MET A 739 31.21 -29.73 -8.98
C MET A 739 31.73 -31.00 -8.28
N PRO A 740 31.59 -32.18 -8.89
CA PRO A 740 32.01 -33.43 -8.27
C PRO A 740 33.53 -33.57 -8.21
N VAL A 741 34.00 -34.53 -7.42
CA VAL A 741 35.43 -34.85 -7.27
C VAL A 741 36.09 -35.18 -8.62
N SER A 742 35.35 -35.81 -9.54
CA SER A 742 35.78 -36.14 -10.92
C SER A 742 36.07 -34.91 -11.79
N ASP A 743 35.64 -33.71 -11.39
CA ASP A 743 35.65 -32.50 -12.21
C ASP A 743 34.84 -32.64 -13.53
N GLU A 744 33.90 -33.58 -13.58
CA GLU A 744 33.01 -33.84 -14.72
C GLU A 744 31.57 -34.02 -14.24
N ILE A 745 30.65 -33.24 -14.79
CA ILE A 745 29.22 -33.34 -14.52
C ILE A 745 28.43 -33.15 -15.81
N THR A 746 27.35 -33.93 -15.96
CA THR A 746 26.34 -33.73 -16.99
C THR A 746 24.98 -33.67 -16.30
N LEU A 747 24.31 -32.54 -16.47
CA LEU A 747 22.94 -32.32 -16.04
C LEU A 747 22.04 -32.40 -17.27
N SER A 748 21.04 -33.28 -17.22
CA SER A 748 20.15 -33.52 -18.36
C SER A 748 18.71 -33.09 -18.05
N ASN A 749 17.98 -32.68 -19.09
CA ASN A 749 16.60 -32.19 -19.01
C ASN A 749 16.42 -31.02 -18.04
N ILE A 750 17.39 -30.11 -17.98
CA ILE A 750 17.20 -28.87 -17.22
C ILE A 750 16.10 -28.08 -17.93
N TYR A 751 15.05 -27.75 -17.18
CA TYR A 751 13.91 -27.00 -17.67
C TYR A 751 13.85 -25.68 -16.92
N SER A 752 14.09 -24.58 -17.64
CA SER A 752 14.04 -23.24 -17.06
C SER A 752 12.62 -22.67 -16.99
N GLY A 753 11.61 -23.39 -17.47
CA GLY A 753 10.26 -22.83 -17.67
C GLY A 753 10.30 -21.62 -18.61
N LYS A 754 9.26 -20.78 -18.53
CA LYS A 754 9.19 -19.49 -19.25
C LYS A 754 9.78 -18.35 -18.43
N SER A 755 10.92 -18.57 -17.78
CA SER A 755 11.46 -17.68 -16.76
C SER A 755 12.97 -17.54 -16.86
N ASP A 756 13.50 -16.42 -16.34
CA ASP A 756 14.93 -16.24 -16.15
C ASP A 756 15.46 -17.35 -15.23
N PHE A 757 16.68 -17.81 -15.47
CA PHE A 757 17.17 -19.00 -14.79
C PHE A 757 18.70 -19.00 -14.71
N LEU A 758 19.26 -18.98 -13.51
CA LEU A 758 20.71 -19.08 -13.29
C LEU A 758 21.03 -20.18 -12.27
N TYR A 759 22.19 -20.81 -12.46
CA TYR A 759 22.85 -21.65 -11.48
C TYR A 759 24.13 -20.98 -10.99
N GLU A 760 24.40 -21.02 -9.69
CA GLU A 760 25.73 -20.78 -9.13
C GLU A 760 26.58 -22.06 -9.23
N ILE A 761 27.83 -21.95 -9.69
CA ILE A 761 28.76 -23.09 -9.72
C ILE A 761 29.61 -23.10 -8.45
N THR A 762 29.48 -24.16 -7.64
CA THR A 762 30.14 -24.32 -6.35
C THR A 762 31.10 -25.54 -6.33
N ASP A 763 31.91 -25.67 -5.28
CA ASP A 763 32.85 -26.79 -5.02
C ASP A 763 33.86 -27.15 -6.12
N PHE A 764 34.05 -26.27 -7.09
CA PHE A 764 34.99 -26.49 -8.18
C PHE A 764 36.46 -26.32 -7.75
N LYS A 765 37.37 -26.91 -8.53
CA LYS A 765 38.82 -26.77 -8.36
C LYS A 765 39.33 -25.77 -9.38
N THR A 766 40.35 -24.98 -9.04
CA THR A 766 40.91 -24.04 -10.02
C THR A 766 41.39 -24.80 -11.25
N GLY A 767 40.88 -24.46 -12.44
CA GLY A 767 41.10 -25.22 -13.66
C GLY A 767 40.48 -24.55 -14.89
N ARG A 768 40.83 -25.04 -16.08
CA ARG A 768 40.11 -24.68 -17.32
C ARG A 768 39.07 -25.74 -17.60
N TYR A 769 37.84 -25.33 -17.84
CA TYR A 769 36.71 -26.21 -18.07
C TYR A 769 36.14 -26.00 -19.46
N LYS A 770 35.69 -27.09 -20.07
CA LYS A 770 34.86 -27.11 -21.26
C LYS A 770 33.41 -27.15 -20.80
N TYR A 771 32.61 -26.28 -21.38
CA TYR A 771 31.17 -26.20 -21.19
C TYR A 771 30.51 -26.60 -22.50
N GLN A 772 29.54 -27.50 -22.44
CA GLN A 772 28.75 -27.92 -23.58
C GLN A 772 27.28 -27.86 -23.19
N VAL A 773 26.55 -26.97 -23.85
CA VAL A 773 25.13 -26.73 -23.66
C VAL A 773 24.41 -27.27 -24.87
N ASN A 774 23.60 -28.31 -24.70
CA ASN A 774 22.80 -28.87 -25.78
C ASN A 774 21.35 -28.44 -25.59
N PHE A 775 20.76 -27.80 -26.61
CA PHE A 775 19.40 -27.29 -26.53
C PHE A 775 18.41 -28.32 -27.09
N SER A 776 17.26 -28.45 -26.45
CA SER A 776 16.15 -29.28 -26.91
C SER A 776 14.85 -28.50 -26.84
N ASP A 777 13.89 -28.84 -27.71
CA ASP A 777 12.55 -28.24 -27.75
C ASP A 777 12.50 -26.70 -27.93
N LEU A 778 13.51 -26.08 -28.58
CA LEU A 778 13.47 -24.64 -28.90
C LEU A 778 12.31 -24.34 -29.87
N LYS A 779 11.24 -23.69 -29.39
CA LYS A 779 10.08 -23.27 -30.20
C LYS A 779 10.09 -21.74 -30.36
N ALA A 780 10.13 -21.26 -31.60
CA ALA A 780 9.97 -19.84 -31.98
C ALA A 780 10.86 -18.83 -31.21
N VAL A 781 12.13 -19.15 -30.98
CA VAL A 781 13.04 -18.32 -30.17
C VAL A 781 13.64 -17.16 -30.97
N THR A 782 13.34 -15.92 -30.60
CA THR A 782 14.05 -14.72 -31.12
C THR A 782 14.86 -13.94 -30.07
N ASP A 783 14.70 -14.18 -28.75
CA ASP A 783 15.22 -13.24 -27.74
C ASP A 783 15.72 -13.89 -26.41
N VAL A 784 16.18 -15.14 -26.42
CA VAL A 784 16.77 -15.80 -25.23
C VAL A 784 18.28 -15.59 -25.21
N ILE A 785 18.84 -15.16 -24.09
CA ILE A 785 20.29 -14.99 -23.94
C ILE A 785 20.85 -15.94 -22.90
N PHE A 786 21.74 -16.81 -23.37
CA PHE A 786 22.59 -17.60 -22.50
C PHE A 786 23.74 -16.73 -21.97
N ILE A 787 24.03 -16.83 -20.67
CA ILE A 787 25.17 -16.15 -20.04
C ILE A 787 26.01 -17.11 -19.20
N PHE A 788 27.30 -16.83 -19.16
CA PHE A 788 28.24 -17.30 -18.15
C PHE A 788 28.94 -16.08 -17.56
N ALA A 789 28.73 -15.83 -16.28
CA ALA A 789 29.14 -14.62 -15.59
C ALA A 789 30.00 -14.94 -14.37
N SER A 790 30.80 -13.98 -13.93
CA SER A 790 31.49 -14.02 -12.64
C SER A 790 31.30 -12.74 -11.86
N ILE A 791 31.24 -12.85 -10.53
CA ILE A 791 31.29 -11.71 -9.61
C ILE A 791 32.58 -11.84 -8.80
N TYR A 792 33.45 -10.83 -8.87
CA TYR A 792 34.69 -10.76 -8.10
C TYR A 792 34.83 -9.43 -7.38
N LYS A 793 34.98 -9.45 -6.06
CA LYS A 793 35.16 -8.22 -5.26
C LYS A 793 34.08 -7.15 -5.54
N GLY A 794 32.88 -7.59 -5.92
CA GLY A 794 31.76 -6.73 -6.26
C GLY A 794 31.61 -6.38 -7.75
N GLU A 795 32.58 -6.69 -8.60
CA GLU A 795 32.50 -6.42 -10.04
C GLU A 795 31.91 -7.62 -10.79
N LEU A 796 30.81 -7.38 -11.53
CA LEU A 796 30.23 -8.34 -12.47
C LEU A 796 31.04 -8.33 -13.77
N THR A 797 31.36 -9.51 -14.29
CA THR A 797 31.96 -9.69 -15.62
C THR A 797 31.22 -10.81 -16.36
N ILE A 798 30.72 -10.53 -17.56
CA ILE A 798 30.23 -11.58 -18.46
C ILE A 798 31.44 -12.21 -19.15
N LEU A 799 31.65 -13.49 -18.85
CA LEU A 799 32.75 -14.27 -19.38
C LEU A 799 32.39 -14.86 -20.75
N GLU A 800 31.14 -15.24 -20.94
CA GLU A 800 30.60 -15.74 -22.21
C GLU A 800 29.11 -15.42 -22.33
N SER A 801 28.63 -15.15 -23.55
CA SER A 801 27.20 -14.96 -23.81
C SER A 801 26.84 -15.34 -25.24
N LYS A 802 25.62 -15.86 -25.45
CA LYS A 802 25.10 -16.17 -26.78
C LYS A 802 23.60 -15.93 -26.86
N ASN A 803 23.16 -15.21 -27.90
CA ASN A 803 21.75 -15.16 -28.29
C ASN A 803 21.37 -16.52 -28.90
N ILE A 804 20.39 -17.20 -28.31
CA ILE A 804 19.95 -18.52 -28.73
C ILE A 804 18.88 -18.38 -29.80
N ASN A 805 19.11 -18.98 -30.97
CA ASN A 805 18.16 -19.04 -32.07
C ASN A 805 17.53 -20.43 -32.16
N ILE A 806 16.38 -20.53 -32.83
CA ILE A 806 15.66 -21.80 -33.03
C ILE A 806 16.50 -22.92 -33.69
N ASN A 807 17.54 -22.57 -34.45
CA ASN A 807 18.41 -23.53 -35.13
C ASN A 807 19.64 -23.93 -34.29
N ASP A 808 19.84 -23.32 -33.12
CA ASP A 808 20.96 -23.67 -32.25
C ASP A 808 20.68 -25.01 -31.57
N THR A 809 21.48 -26.02 -31.90
CA THR A 809 21.42 -27.33 -31.23
C THR A 809 22.44 -27.45 -30.11
N GLU A 810 23.53 -26.68 -30.18
CA GLU A 810 24.65 -26.78 -29.26
C GLU A 810 25.38 -25.43 -29.10
N PHE A 811 25.93 -25.21 -27.91
CA PHE A 811 26.88 -24.16 -27.62
C PHE A 811 28.04 -24.71 -26.77
N ILE A 812 29.27 -24.63 -27.30
CA ILE A 812 30.49 -25.09 -26.63
C ILE A 812 31.44 -23.91 -26.43
N PHE A 813 31.97 -23.78 -25.22
CA PHE A 813 33.02 -22.81 -24.91
C PHE A 813 33.97 -23.33 -23.84
N GLU A 814 35.13 -22.69 -23.69
CA GLU A 814 36.13 -23.01 -22.67
C GLU A 814 36.46 -21.77 -21.83
N ARG A 815 36.28 -21.87 -20.52
CA ARG A 815 36.59 -20.77 -19.60
C ARG A 815 37.28 -21.28 -18.32
N PRO A 816 38.10 -20.45 -17.67
CA PRO A 816 38.70 -20.81 -16.39
C PRO A 816 37.70 -20.63 -15.25
N LEU A 817 37.74 -21.54 -14.28
CA LEU A 817 37.22 -21.33 -12.93
C LEU A 817 38.39 -21.16 -11.98
N VAL A 818 38.40 -20.10 -11.19
CA VAL A 818 39.48 -19.79 -10.23
C VAL A 818 38.90 -19.72 -8.83
N ARG A 819 39.34 -20.65 -7.97
CA ARG A 819 38.86 -20.77 -6.59
C ARG A 819 39.60 -19.77 -5.71
N GLU A 820 39.03 -18.57 -5.62
CA GLU A 820 39.49 -17.48 -4.75
C GLU A 820 38.35 -17.00 -3.86
N TYR A 821 38.68 -16.49 -2.67
CA TYR A 821 37.68 -15.96 -1.74
C TYR A 821 36.94 -14.76 -2.36
N GLY A 822 35.61 -14.79 -2.33
CA GLY A 822 34.75 -13.73 -2.91
C GLY A 822 34.61 -13.80 -4.43
N HIS A 823 34.94 -14.93 -5.05
CA HIS A 823 34.76 -15.18 -6.48
C HIS A 823 33.59 -16.15 -6.71
N ARG A 824 32.55 -15.70 -7.42
CA ARG A 824 31.35 -16.50 -7.74
C ARG A 824 31.14 -16.61 -9.24
N TYR A 825 30.57 -17.72 -9.70
CA TYR A 825 30.32 -17.99 -11.11
C TYR A 825 28.88 -18.41 -11.33
N TYR A 826 28.23 -17.79 -12.32
CA TYR A 826 26.83 -18.03 -12.66
C TYR A 826 26.69 -18.48 -14.11
N ILE A 827 25.79 -19.42 -14.38
CA ILE A 827 25.52 -19.96 -15.71
C ILE A 827 24.02 -20.15 -15.92
N GLY A 828 23.49 -19.76 -17.08
CA GLY A 828 22.08 -19.97 -17.40
C GLY A 828 21.54 -18.97 -18.42
N PHE A 829 20.28 -18.58 -18.27
CA PHE A 829 19.56 -17.70 -19.19
C PHE A 829 18.99 -16.48 -18.50
N VAL A 830 19.02 -15.38 -19.23
CA VAL A 830 18.26 -14.17 -18.93
C VAL A 830 17.38 -13.80 -20.13
N SER A 831 16.27 -13.14 -19.84
CA SER A 831 15.21 -12.80 -20.81
C SER A 831 14.52 -14.01 -21.44
N ASN A 832 14.40 -15.11 -20.70
CA ASN A 832 13.74 -16.31 -21.23
C ASN A 832 12.21 -16.22 -21.13
N ARG A 833 11.53 -16.32 -22.28
CA ARG A 833 10.05 -16.24 -22.41
C ARG A 833 9.41 -17.54 -22.84
N TYR A 834 10.21 -18.58 -23.07
CA TYR A 834 9.78 -19.82 -23.69
C TYR A 834 10.21 -21.00 -22.84
N ASP A 835 9.55 -22.14 -23.05
CA ASP A 835 9.85 -23.41 -22.40
C ASP A 835 11.20 -23.96 -22.91
N THR A 836 12.30 -23.39 -22.40
CA THR A 836 13.65 -23.76 -22.82
C THR A 836 14.12 -24.97 -22.03
N LYS A 837 14.50 -26.02 -22.75
CA LYS A 837 15.14 -27.21 -22.18
C LYS A 837 16.57 -27.34 -22.69
N PHE A 838 17.47 -27.68 -21.80
CA PHE A 838 18.87 -27.88 -22.16
C PHE A 838 19.54 -28.94 -21.29
N ASP A 839 20.58 -29.54 -21.85
CA ASP A 839 21.55 -30.34 -21.13
C ASP A 839 22.83 -29.52 -20.96
N LEU A 840 23.44 -29.58 -19.79
CA LEU A 840 24.70 -28.91 -19.48
C LEU A 840 25.74 -29.93 -19.08
N SER A 841 26.82 -30.03 -19.85
CA SER A 841 28.01 -30.79 -19.51
C SER A 841 29.17 -29.84 -19.19
N ILE A 842 29.78 -30.02 -18.03
CA ILE A 842 30.97 -29.30 -17.59
C ILE A 842 32.06 -30.32 -17.34
N SER A 843 33.20 -30.20 -18.03
CA SER A 843 34.33 -31.10 -17.87
C SER A 843 35.66 -30.37 -17.86
N ARG A 844 36.56 -30.78 -16.97
CA ARG A 844 37.88 -30.15 -16.86
C ARG A 844 38.80 -30.55 -18.00
N ILE A 845 39.50 -29.58 -18.56
CA ILE A 845 40.48 -29.78 -19.62
C ILE A 845 41.85 -30.06 -19.02
N ILE A 846 42.38 -31.25 -19.28
CA ILE A 846 43.73 -31.66 -18.89
C ILE A 846 44.56 -31.86 -20.15
N LYS A 847 45.57 -31.01 -20.36
CA LYS A 847 46.46 -31.06 -21.55
C LYS A 847 47.69 -31.92 -21.33
N SER A 848 48.23 -31.93 -20.10
CA SER A 848 49.38 -32.75 -19.76
C SER A 848 49.39 -33.09 -18.28
N THR A 849 49.92 -34.27 -17.96
CA THR A 849 50.22 -34.66 -16.60
C THR A 849 51.72 -34.59 -16.33
N PHE A 850 52.09 -34.37 -15.08
CA PHE A 850 53.47 -34.42 -14.59
C PHE A 850 53.55 -35.38 -13.40
N ASN A 851 54.76 -35.75 -12.99
CA ASN A 851 54.94 -36.76 -11.95
C ASN A 851 55.11 -36.10 -10.58
N LEU A 852 54.27 -36.49 -9.63
CA LEU A 852 54.40 -36.15 -8.22
C LEU A 852 55.14 -37.25 -7.47
N VAL A 853 55.93 -36.88 -6.48
CA VAL A 853 56.59 -37.78 -5.54
C VAL A 853 56.56 -37.18 -4.14
N THR A 854 56.48 -38.03 -3.12
CA THR A 854 56.62 -37.64 -1.72
C THR A 854 58.09 -37.57 -1.33
N ASP A 855 58.44 -36.68 -0.40
CA ASP A 855 59.68 -36.75 0.39
C ASP A 855 60.94 -37.09 -0.43
N LEU A 856 61.36 -36.16 -1.30
CA LEU A 856 62.52 -36.35 -2.18
C LEU A 856 63.82 -36.49 -1.37
N ASN A 857 64.56 -37.58 -1.61
CA ASN A 857 65.91 -37.78 -1.04
C ASN A 857 66.98 -36.98 -1.81
N GLN A 858 66.87 -35.66 -1.81
CA GLN A 858 67.74 -34.74 -2.57
C GLN A 858 68.05 -33.44 -1.80
N ASN A 859 68.31 -33.54 -0.49
CA ASN A 859 68.55 -32.38 0.39
C ASN A 859 67.41 -31.35 0.38
N VAL A 860 66.17 -31.81 0.31
CA VAL A 860 64.96 -31.00 0.54
C VAL A 860 64.29 -31.45 1.83
N ASN A 861 63.38 -30.63 2.35
CA ASN A 861 62.60 -31.00 3.53
C ASN A 861 61.75 -32.23 3.22
N VAL A 862 61.52 -33.08 4.22
CA VAL A 862 60.64 -34.25 4.14
C VAL A 862 59.65 -34.21 5.30
N GLY A 863 58.52 -34.89 5.14
CA GLY A 863 57.47 -34.92 6.16
C GLY A 863 57.80 -35.79 7.37
N THR A 864 56.97 -35.66 8.40
CA THR A 864 57.15 -36.35 9.69
C THR A 864 56.97 -37.87 9.60
N GLU A 865 56.31 -38.36 8.56
CA GLU A 865 56.30 -39.79 8.26
C GLU A 865 57.72 -40.35 8.06
N VAL A 866 58.59 -39.60 7.37
CA VAL A 866 59.99 -40.00 7.14
C VAL A 866 60.87 -39.67 8.36
N THR A 867 60.74 -38.47 8.93
CA THR A 867 61.64 -38.02 10.00
C THR A 867 61.34 -38.64 11.37
N MET A 868 60.08 -39.01 11.65
CA MET A 868 59.63 -39.50 12.95
C MET A 868 59.07 -40.93 12.90
N ASN A 869 58.32 -41.28 11.86
CA ASN A 869 57.69 -42.61 11.74
C ASN A 869 58.55 -43.65 10.99
N ARG A 870 59.75 -43.25 10.53
CA ARG A 870 60.68 -44.09 9.75
C ARG A 870 60.11 -44.60 8.42
N GLY A 871 59.16 -43.88 7.84
CA GLY A 871 58.63 -44.15 6.51
C GLY A 871 59.68 -43.93 5.41
N ASP A 872 59.49 -44.59 4.28
CA ASP A 872 60.39 -44.50 3.14
C ASP A 872 60.30 -43.13 2.42
N TYR A 873 61.45 -42.66 1.91
CA TYR A 873 61.51 -41.58 0.93
C TYR A 873 60.77 -41.99 -0.34
N GLN A 874 60.00 -41.08 -0.95
CA GLN A 874 59.12 -41.39 -2.09
C GLN A 874 58.08 -42.50 -1.82
N GLY A 875 57.79 -42.78 -0.54
CA GLY A 875 56.78 -43.74 -0.12
C GLY A 875 55.35 -43.26 -0.41
N THR A 876 54.47 -44.21 -0.72
CA THR A 876 53.05 -43.94 -1.04
C THR A 876 52.11 -44.20 0.14
N THR A 877 52.65 -44.38 1.35
CA THR A 877 51.88 -44.66 2.58
C THR A 877 52.13 -43.60 3.63
N ILE A 878 51.12 -43.16 4.37
CA ILE A 878 51.25 -42.20 5.48
C ILE A 878 50.44 -42.71 6.68
N THR A 879 50.97 -42.65 7.89
CA THR A 879 50.19 -42.97 9.10
C THR A 879 49.41 -41.74 9.57
N GLU A 880 48.21 -41.93 10.11
CA GLU A 880 47.39 -40.84 10.66
C GLU A 880 48.16 -39.95 11.64
N GLY A 881 47.90 -38.64 11.56
CA GLY A 881 48.62 -37.61 12.32
C GLY A 881 49.98 -37.21 11.75
N TYR A 882 50.61 -38.04 10.90
CA TYR A 882 51.88 -37.68 10.27
C TYR A 882 51.70 -36.86 8.99
N THR A 883 52.81 -36.31 8.50
CA THR A 883 52.85 -35.50 7.28
C THR A 883 53.78 -36.09 6.23
N ARG A 884 53.48 -35.84 4.96
CA ARG A 884 54.39 -36.03 3.81
C ARG A 884 54.46 -34.77 2.98
N LEU A 885 55.62 -34.49 2.38
CA LEU A 885 55.80 -33.33 1.50
C LEU A 885 55.77 -33.75 0.03
N MET A 886 54.89 -33.13 -0.76
CA MET A 886 54.75 -33.40 -2.19
C MET A 886 55.73 -32.56 -3.00
N TYR A 887 56.39 -33.19 -3.97
CA TYR A 887 57.34 -32.58 -4.90
C TYR A 887 57.08 -32.98 -6.35
N ILE A 888 57.56 -32.15 -7.27
CA ILE A 888 57.47 -32.38 -8.70
C ILE A 888 58.75 -33.07 -9.17
N LYS A 889 58.61 -34.29 -9.69
CA LYS A 889 59.74 -35.07 -10.20
C LYS A 889 60.25 -34.45 -11.50
N ASN A 890 61.56 -34.17 -11.56
CA ASN A 890 62.26 -33.57 -12.71
C ASN A 890 61.90 -32.11 -13.03
N GLY A 891 61.16 -31.41 -12.17
CA GLY A 891 60.99 -29.95 -12.25
C GLY A 891 60.21 -29.40 -13.44
N ILE A 892 59.38 -30.22 -14.08
CA ILE A 892 58.50 -29.80 -15.18
C ILE A 892 57.06 -29.82 -14.64
N PRO A 893 56.28 -28.72 -14.75
CA PRO A 893 56.65 -27.42 -15.33
C PRO A 893 57.45 -26.48 -14.40
N SER A 894 57.44 -26.72 -13.08
CA SER A 894 58.25 -25.98 -12.09
C SER A 894 58.61 -26.86 -10.88
N ASN A 895 59.77 -26.61 -10.27
CA ASN A 895 60.20 -27.23 -9.00
C ASN A 895 59.56 -26.56 -7.76
N SER A 896 59.04 -25.34 -7.89
CA SER A 896 58.48 -24.61 -6.76
C SER A 896 57.09 -25.15 -6.43
N ARG A 897 56.90 -25.66 -5.21
CA ARG A 897 55.58 -26.12 -4.72
C ARG A 897 54.55 -24.99 -4.66
N LEU A 898 55.00 -23.73 -4.57
CA LEU A 898 54.15 -22.55 -4.57
C LEU A 898 53.58 -22.22 -5.94
N ASP A 899 54.15 -22.78 -7.01
CA ASP A 899 53.65 -22.57 -8.38
C ASP A 899 52.44 -23.47 -8.69
N TYR A 900 51.90 -24.17 -7.68
CA TYR A 900 50.77 -25.07 -7.82
C TYR A 900 49.65 -24.72 -6.84
N TYR A 901 48.41 -24.97 -7.25
CA TYR A 901 47.28 -25.15 -6.34
C TYR A 901 47.24 -26.62 -5.93
N TRP A 902 47.05 -26.86 -4.64
CA TRP A 902 47.03 -28.20 -4.05
C TRP A 902 45.62 -28.51 -3.52
N TYR A 903 45.12 -29.70 -3.82
CA TYR A 903 43.84 -30.17 -3.32
C TYR A 903 43.96 -31.59 -2.80
N SER A 904 43.27 -31.89 -1.69
CA SER A 904 42.92 -33.27 -1.37
C SER A 904 41.58 -33.56 -2.04
N LEU A 905 41.46 -34.71 -2.69
CA LEU A 905 40.20 -35.17 -3.25
C LEU A 905 39.31 -35.86 -2.20
N ASP A 906 39.82 -36.01 -0.98
CA ASP A 906 39.05 -36.37 0.21
C ASP A 906 39.62 -35.59 1.41
N GLU A 907 39.02 -34.42 1.67
CA GLU A 907 39.44 -33.53 2.77
C GLU A 907 39.08 -34.09 4.16
N THR A 908 38.23 -35.12 4.25
CA THR A 908 37.91 -35.80 5.50
C THR A 908 38.99 -36.78 5.94
N LYS A 909 39.83 -37.23 5.00
CA LYS A 909 40.90 -38.20 5.24
C LYS A 909 42.29 -37.59 5.15
N ALA A 910 42.50 -36.59 4.30
CA ALA A 910 43.76 -35.85 4.26
C ALA A 910 43.57 -34.37 3.96
N ARG A 911 44.38 -33.54 4.61
CA ARG A 911 44.48 -32.11 4.31
C ARG A 911 45.76 -31.85 3.52
N VAL A 912 45.72 -30.92 2.57
CA VAL A 912 46.94 -30.44 1.89
C VAL A 912 47.09 -28.93 2.06
N SER A 913 48.30 -28.49 2.40
CA SER A 913 48.62 -27.07 2.52
C SER A 913 48.94 -26.42 1.17
N ASN A 914 48.96 -25.09 1.13
CA ASN A 914 49.44 -24.32 -0.03
C ASN A 914 50.90 -24.64 -0.43
N TYR A 915 51.65 -25.30 0.43
CA TYR A 915 53.04 -25.73 0.18
C TYR A 915 53.12 -27.19 -0.27
N GLY A 916 51.99 -27.88 -0.49
CA GLY A 916 51.98 -29.30 -0.82
C GLY A 916 52.36 -30.21 0.35
N THR A 917 52.17 -29.76 1.60
CA THR A 917 52.28 -30.62 2.78
C THR A 917 50.98 -31.37 2.95
N VAL A 918 51.01 -32.69 2.87
CA VAL A 918 49.85 -33.56 3.12
C VAL A 918 49.89 -34.00 4.57
N THR A 919 48.80 -33.79 5.31
CA THR A 919 48.58 -34.27 6.68
C THR A 919 47.51 -35.34 6.65
N ALA A 920 47.81 -36.54 7.15
CA ALA A 920 46.82 -37.59 7.32
C ALA A 920 45.94 -37.30 8.54
N LEU A 921 44.62 -37.38 8.34
CA LEU A 921 43.63 -37.22 9.40
C LEU A 921 43.29 -38.58 10.03
N GLU A 922 42.61 -38.54 11.18
CA GLU A 922 42.22 -39.71 11.95
C GLU A 922 41.38 -40.68 11.11
N THR A 923 41.72 -41.97 11.16
CA THR A 923 41.04 -43.04 10.43
C THR A 923 41.13 -44.37 11.16
N ASP A 924 40.04 -45.13 11.20
CA ASP A 924 40.01 -46.47 11.79
C ASP A 924 40.38 -47.59 10.80
N GLU A 925 40.54 -47.24 9.52
CA GLU A 925 40.81 -48.19 8.44
C GLU A 925 41.87 -47.67 7.46
N ILE A 926 42.41 -48.59 6.66
CA ILE A 926 43.33 -48.25 5.56
C ILE A 926 42.53 -47.60 4.43
N VAL A 927 42.83 -46.34 4.11
CA VAL A 927 42.10 -45.55 3.10
C VAL A 927 43.04 -45.09 1.99
N GLN A 928 42.56 -45.05 0.75
CA GLN A 928 43.28 -44.39 -0.35
C GLN A 928 42.75 -42.98 -0.58
N VAL A 929 43.63 -41.99 -0.57
CA VAL A 929 43.32 -40.60 -0.90
C VAL A 929 44.10 -40.16 -2.14
N LYS A 930 43.50 -39.26 -2.94
CA LYS A 930 44.14 -38.67 -4.11
C LYS A 930 44.47 -37.21 -3.83
N ILE A 931 45.71 -36.83 -4.06
CA ILE A 931 46.20 -35.46 -3.92
C ILE A 931 46.44 -34.89 -5.30
N MET A 932 45.83 -33.75 -5.60
CA MET A 932 45.89 -33.08 -6.90
C MET A 932 46.79 -31.84 -6.83
N ALA A 933 47.63 -31.66 -7.85
CA ALA A 933 48.42 -30.46 -8.09
C ALA A 933 48.04 -29.83 -9.44
N VAL A 934 47.75 -28.53 -9.44
CA VAL A 934 47.39 -27.75 -10.64
C VAL A 934 48.38 -26.63 -10.82
N TYR A 935 49.06 -26.57 -11.97
CA TYR A 935 50.08 -25.55 -12.22
C TYR A 935 49.46 -24.16 -12.44
N ARG A 936 49.84 -23.17 -11.63
CA ARG A 936 49.23 -21.83 -11.60
C ARG A 936 49.39 -21.06 -12.92
N TYR A 937 50.54 -21.19 -13.57
CA TYR A 937 50.83 -20.47 -14.81
C TYR A 937 50.24 -21.17 -16.06
N GLU A 938 49.75 -22.41 -15.92
CA GLU A 938 49.03 -23.12 -16.98
C GLU A 938 48.08 -24.16 -16.37
N ILE A 939 46.88 -23.71 -15.98
CA ILE A 939 45.88 -24.45 -15.19
C ILE A 939 45.30 -25.71 -15.87
N THR A 940 45.70 -26.02 -17.11
CA THR A 940 45.42 -27.29 -17.80
C THR A 940 46.47 -28.36 -17.53
N LYS A 941 47.58 -28.04 -16.86
CA LYS A 941 48.60 -29.00 -16.42
C LYS A 941 48.27 -29.46 -15.02
N VAL A 942 47.88 -30.73 -14.88
CA VAL A 942 47.38 -31.31 -13.64
C VAL A 942 48.07 -32.63 -13.36
N SER A 943 48.40 -32.91 -12.10
CA SER A 943 48.85 -34.22 -11.66
C SER A 943 48.04 -34.70 -10.47
N ILE A 944 47.84 -36.01 -10.38
CA ILE A 944 47.16 -36.67 -9.26
C ILE A 944 48.10 -37.74 -8.72
N PHE A 945 48.29 -37.74 -7.41
CA PHE A 945 49.07 -38.73 -6.67
C PHE A 945 48.16 -39.50 -5.72
N GLU A 946 48.24 -40.82 -5.74
CA GLU A 946 47.48 -41.68 -4.82
C GLU A 946 48.34 -42.02 -3.60
N LEU A 947 47.78 -41.78 -2.42
CA LEU A 947 48.43 -41.98 -1.13
C LEU A 947 47.55 -42.88 -0.27
N THR A 948 48.14 -43.89 0.34
CA THR A 948 47.45 -44.79 1.28
C THR A 948 47.64 -44.27 2.70
N ILE A 949 46.55 -44.01 3.42
CA ILE A 949 46.55 -43.63 4.83
C ILE A 949 46.39 -44.90 5.67
N LEU A 950 47.20 -45.03 6.72
CA LEU A 950 47.19 -46.13 7.67
C LEU A 950 46.72 -45.64 9.05
N PRO A 951 45.87 -46.39 9.76
CA PRO A 951 45.57 -46.11 11.17
C PRO A 951 46.83 -46.23 12.03
N ASP A 952 46.91 -45.48 13.13
CA ASP A 952 47.98 -45.58 14.11
C ASP A 952 47.52 -46.49 15.25
N GLU A 953 47.85 -47.78 15.14
CA GLU A 953 47.52 -48.77 16.18
C GLU A 953 48.37 -48.62 17.47
N SER A 954 49.21 -47.58 17.55
CA SER A 954 50.02 -47.31 18.73
C SER A 954 49.15 -46.89 19.91
N THR A 955 49.30 -47.59 21.03
CA THR A 955 48.73 -47.17 22.33
C THR A 955 49.73 -46.41 23.19
N GLU A 956 50.95 -46.19 22.69
CA GLU A 956 52.01 -45.50 23.42
C GLU A 956 51.88 -43.98 23.25
N THR A 957 51.90 -43.26 24.38
CA THR A 957 51.93 -41.79 24.35
C THR A 957 53.27 -41.28 23.79
N LYS A 958 53.19 -40.49 22.72
CA LYS A 958 54.33 -39.84 22.04
C LYS A 958 54.51 -38.43 22.60
N ILE A 959 55.54 -38.23 23.43
CA ILE A 959 55.77 -36.94 24.09
C ILE A 959 56.40 -35.95 23.10
N VAL A 960 55.75 -34.81 22.90
CA VAL A 960 56.25 -33.68 22.10
C VAL A 960 56.96 -32.68 23.03
N SER A 961 58.19 -32.33 22.69
CA SER A 961 59.01 -31.43 23.50
C SER A 961 58.69 -29.96 23.20
N LEU A 962 58.60 -29.16 24.25
CA LEU A 962 58.20 -27.75 24.19
C LEU A 962 59.27 -26.84 24.79
N THR A 963 59.32 -25.62 24.28
CA THR A 963 60.08 -24.49 24.83
C THR A 963 59.24 -23.21 24.69
N THR A 964 59.72 -22.09 25.20
CA THR A 964 59.03 -20.79 25.15
C THR A 964 59.82 -19.77 24.35
N ASP A 965 59.13 -18.84 23.68
CA ASP A 965 59.70 -17.61 23.13
C ASP A 965 60.86 -17.83 22.13
N LYS A 966 60.86 -18.95 21.40
CA LYS A 966 61.83 -19.29 20.33
C LYS A 966 61.20 -19.32 18.94
N ARG A 967 60.18 -18.50 18.69
CA ARG A 967 59.50 -18.51 17.38
C ARG A 967 60.41 -17.92 16.31
N VAL A 968 60.58 -18.66 15.22
CA VAL A 968 61.35 -18.26 14.04
C VAL A 968 60.57 -17.33 13.09
N SER A 969 59.25 -17.19 13.28
CA SER A 969 58.40 -16.27 12.50
C SER A 969 57.23 -15.74 13.34
N GLY A 970 56.70 -14.57 12.98
CA GLY A 970 55.64 -13.87 13.74
C GLY A 970 56.17 -13.07 14.94
N THR A 971 55.33 -12.86 15.96
CA THR A 971 55.78 -12.27 17.23
C THR A 971 56.76 -13.24 17.90
N PRO A 972 58.04 -12.86 18.04
CA PRO A 972 59.07 -13.82 18.43
C PRO A 972 58.98 -14.22 19.91
N TYR A 973 58.47 -13.32 20.75
CA TYR A 973 58.46 -13.44 22.20
C TYR A 973 57.17 -12.92 22.83
N GLY A 974 56.78 -13.48 23.97
CA GLY A 974 55.77 -12.88 24.84
C GLY A 974 56.31 -11.68 25.63
N THR A 975 55.41 -10.98 26.30
CA THR A 975 55.72 -9.77 27.08
C THR A 975 56.69 -10.00 28.22
N GLU A 976 56.81 -11.24 28.74
CA GLU A 976 57.81 -11.57 29.76
C GLU A 976 59.24 -11.30 29.25
N VAL A 977 59.52 -11.67 28.01
CA VAL A 977 60.83 -11.47 27.40
C VAL A 977 60.95 -10.06 26.82
N SER A 978 59.91 -9.57 26.12
CA SER A 978 60.00 -8.29 25.41
C SER A 978 59.90 -7.06 26.31
N GLU A 979 59.30 -7.18 27.50
CA GLU A 979 59.04 -6.04 28.40
C GLU A 979 59.63 -6.23 29.81
N ASN A 980 59.79 -7.47 30.28
CA ASN A 980 60.23 -7.78 31.64
C ASN A 980 61.65 -8.37 31.74
N ASN A 981 62.42 -8.37 30.64
CA ASN A 981 63.78 -8.94 30.54
C ASN A 981 63.87 -10.43 30.89
N GLY A 982 62.79 -11.19 30.75
CA GLY A 982 62.81 -12.64 30.92
C GLY A 982 63.70 -13.34 29.89
N GLU A 983 64.28 -14.48 30.26
CA GLU A 983 65.13 -15.26 29.34
C GLU A 983 64.29 -16.04 28.31
N ILE A 984 64.81 -16.16 27.09
CA ILE A 984 64.21 -16.96 26.01
C ILE A 984 64.32 -18.46 26.35
N GLY A 985 63.22 -19.20 26.20
CA GLY A 985 63.17 -20.63 26.52
C GLY A 985 62.97 -20.95 28.00
N ASP A 986 62.86 -19.94 28.85
CA ASP A 986 62.60 -20.10 30.28
C ASP A 986 61.09 -20.26 30.57
N VAL A 987 60.77 -20.91 31.69
CA VAL A 987 59.42 -21.29 32.10
C VAL A 987 58.87 -20.43 33.24
N LEU A 988 59.65 -19.48 33.75
CA LEU A 988 59.21 -18.51 34.74
C LEU A 988 58.51 -17.32 34.06
N ILE A 989 57.34 -16.94 34.56
CA ILE A 989 56.55 -15.82 34.03
C ILE A 989 55.99 -14.97 35.17
N HIS A 990 56.04 -13.64 35.05
CA HIS A 990 55.48 -12.75 36.07
C HIS A 990 53.99 -12.49 35.80
N LYS A 991 53.23 -12.23 36.87
CA LYS A 991 51.79 -11.92 36.77
C LYS A 991 51.51 -10.79 35.77
N GLY A 992 50.52 -10.99 34.91
CA GLY A 992 50.15 -10.04 33.87
C GLY A 992 51.01 -10.10 32.60
N TYR A 993 52.09 -10.88 32.59
CA TYR A 993 52.93 -11.09 31.41
C TYR A 993 52.54 -12.35 30.63
N THR A 994 53.13 -12.48 29.44
CA THR A 994 52.87 -13.57 28.50
C THR A 994 54.15 -14.26 28.06
N ARG A 995 54.05 -15.56 27.75
CA ARG A 995 55.07 -16.36 27.05
C ARG A 995 54.45 -17.14 25.91
N LEU A 996 55.22 -17.44 24.87
CA LEU A 996 54.72 -18.11 23.66
C LEU A 996 55.28 -19.53 23.54
N ILE A 997 54.40 -20.54 23.43
CA ILE A 997 54.80 -21.93 23.20
C ILE A 997 55.46 -22.07 21.83
N CYS A 998 56.53 -22.88 21.79
CA CYS A 998 57.28 -23.28 20.62
C CYS A 998 57.55 -24.79 20.68
N PHE A 999 57.40 -25.50 19.57
CA PHE A 999 57.81 -26.89 19.46
C PHE A 999 59.32 -27.04 19.32
N GLU A 1000 59.86 -28.13 19.84
CA GLU A 1000 61.19 -28.61 19.46
C GLU A 1000 61.09 -29.67 18.35
N ALA A 1001 62.22 -30.29 17.98
CA ALA A 1001 62.38 -31.08 16.76
C ALA A 1001 61.53 -32.37 16.66
N ASN A 1002 60.84 -32.79 17.74
CA ASN A 1002 60.07 -34.03 17.79
C ASN A 1002 58.54 -33.83 17.72
N SER A 1003 58.08 -32.73 17.12
CA SER A 1003 56.65 -32.46 16.90
C SER A 1003 56.17 -32.99 15.54
N PRO A 1004 54.96 -33.59 15.44
CA PRO A 1004 54.39 -34.05 14.17
C PRO A 1004 54.02 -32.90 13.21
N THR A 1005 53.99 -31.65 13.70
CA THR A 1005 53.65 -30.42 12.97
C THR A 1005 54.38 -29.22 13.57
N ASP A 1006 54.63 -28.20 12.78
CA ASP A 1006 55.16 -26.91 13.25
C ASP A 1006 54.04 -25.95 13.70
N SER A 1007 52.77 -26.29 13.43
CA SER A 1007 51.62 -25.43 13.72
C SER A 1007 51.09 -25.67 15.14
N ILE A 1008 51.27 -24.67 16.01
CA ILE A 1008 50.73 -24.67 17.39
C ILE A 1008 49.21 -24.85 17.41
N GLN A 1009 48.51 -24.35 16.40
CA GLN A 1009 47.04 -24.41 16.31
C GLN A 1009 46.52 -25.81 15.99
N ASP A 1010 47.39 -26.74 15.57
CA ASP A 1010 47.01 -28.13 15.36
C ASP A 1010 46.92 -28.90 16.69
N PHE A 1011 47.21 -28.26 17.82
CA PHE A 1011 47.01 -28.81 19.17
C PHE A 1011 45.83 -28.14 19.87
N VAL A 1012 45.13 -28.91 20.70
CA VAL A 1012 44.15 -28.42 21.68
C VAL A 1012 44.89 -28.19 22.99
N TRP A 1013 44.94 -26.93 23.43
CA TRP A 1013 45.69 -26.52 24.60
C TRP A 1013 44.80 -26.38 25.83
N THR A 1014 45.27 -26.89 26.97
CA THR A 1014 44.61 -26.76 28.27
C THR A 1014 45.62 -26.38 29.34
N SER A 1015 45.12 -25.75 30.41
CA SER A 1015 45.88 -25.39 31.60
C SER A 1015 45.37 -26.20 32.79
N SER A 1016 46.27 -26.69 33.64
CA SER A 1016 45.87 -27.42 34.85
C SER A 1016 45.21 -26.53 35.93
N ASP A 1017 45.42 -25.21 35.87
CA ASP A 1017 44.77 -24.20 36.72
C ASP A 1017 44.72 -22.86 35.98
N GLU A 1018 43.55 -22.54 35.41
CA GLU A 1018 43.33 -21.30 34.65
C GLU A 1018 43.33 -20.04 35.53
N GLU A 1019 43.21 -20.16 36.86
CA GLU A 1019 43.35 -19.02 37.77
C GLU A 1019 44.82 -18.59 37.92
N ILE A 1020 45.77 -19.48 37.62
CA ILE A 1020 47.22 -19.22 37.66
C ILE A 1020 47.70 -18.77 36.28
N ALA A 1021 47.41 -19.51 35.22
CA ALA A 1021 47.69 -19.10 33.85
C ALA A 1021 46.71 -19.71 32.85
N THR A 1022 46.39 -18.96 31.79
CA THR A 1022 45.58 -19.44 30.67
C THR A 1022 46.44 -19.62 29.43
N VAL A 1023 46.07 -20.53 28.54
CA VAL A 1023 46.70 -20.73 27.23
C VAL A 1023 45.69 -20.53 26.11
N SER A 1024 46.05 -19.79 25.07
CA SER A 1024 45.19 -19.59 23.89
C SER A 1024 45.44 -20.64 22.81
N ALA A 1025 44.54 -20.74 21.82
CA ALA A 1025 44.72 -21.59 20.64
C ALA A 1025 45.98 -21.27 19.81
N TYR A 1026 46.55 -20.08 19.98
CA TYR A 1026 47.81 -19.66 19.35
C TYR A 1026 49.04 -20.00 20.20
N GLY A 1027 48.87 -20.69 21.33
CA GLY A 1027 49.92 -21.05 22.28
C GLY A 1027 50.48 -19.86 23.07
N THR A 1028 49.72 -18.78 23.21
CA THR A 1028 50.07 -17.68 24.13
C THR A 1028 49.64 -18.06 25.53
N ILE A 1029 50.60 -18.20 26.44
CA ILE A 1029 50.41 -18.40 27.86
C ILE A 1029 50.33 -17.03 28.52
N THR A 1030 49.28 -16.78 29.30
CA THR A 1030 49.08 -15.53 30.04
C THR A 1030 49.04 -15.83 31.53
N ALA A 1031 49.99 -15.28 32.27
CA ALA A 1031 50.01 -15.36 33.72
C ALA A 1031 48.92 -14.46 34.33
N ARG A 1032 48.12 -15.03 35.22
CA ARG A 1032 47.05 -14.32 35.93
C ARG A 1032 47.58 -13.79 37.27
N ASN A 1033 46.69 -13.34 38.15
CA ASN A 1033 47.06 -12.64 39.39
C ASN A 1033 47.52 -13.57 40.53
N LYS A 1034 47.42 -14.90 40.36
CA LYS A 1034 47.77 -15.91 41.36
C LYS A 1034 49.15 -16.51 41.04
N SER A 1035 50.08 -16.47 42.00
CA SER A 1035 51.37 -17.16 41.85
C SER A 1035 51.16 -18.67 42.05
N GLY A 1036 51.96 -19.48 41.36
CA GLY A 1036 51.89 -20.94 41.49
C GLY A 1036 52.53 -21.66 40.31
N VAL A 1037 52.39 -22.98 40.30
CA VAL A 1037 52.93 -23.83 39.24
C VAL A 1037 51.75 -24.43 38.48
N VAL A 1038 51.80 -24.35 37.16
CA VAL A 1038 50.74 -24.85 36.28
C VAL A 1038 51.33 -25.66 35.15
N THR A 1039 50.68 -26.76 34.80
CA THR A 1039 51.06 -27.57 33.63
C THR A 1039 50.17 -27.17 32.47
N ILE A 1040 50.78 -26.76 31.37
CA ILE A 1040 50.11 -26.54 30.09
C ILE A 1040 50.24 -27.81 29.27
N THR A 1041 49.11 -28.34 28.79
CA THR A 1041 49.03 -29.58 28.03
C THR A 1041 48.45 -29.30 26.65
N GLY A 1042 49.11 -29.79 25.61
CA GLY A 1042 48.61 -29.78 24.23
C GLY A 1042 48.34 -31.22 23.78
N VAL A 1043 47.15 -31.49 23.28
CA VAL A 1043 46.81 -32.76 22.60
C VAL A 1043 46.70 -32.49 21.10
N TYR A 1044 47.43 -33.24 20.29
CA TYR A 1044 47.42 -33.06 18.84
C TYR A 1044 46.09 -33.50 18.24
N LYS A 1045 45.51 -32.66 17.37
CA LYS A 1045 44.15 -32.85 16.83
C LYS A 1045 44.03 -34.04 15.87
N TYR A 1046 45.11 -34.44 15.23
CA TYR A 1046 45.08 -35.44 14.15
C TYR A 1046 45.61 -36.81 14.58
N ASN A 1047 46.09 -36.91 15.82
CA ASN A 1047 46.47 -38.16 16.47
C ASN A 1047 46.67 -37.88 17.97
N ASN A 1048 45.73 -38.34 18.79
CA ASN A 1048 45.68 -38.01 20.22
C ASN A 1048 46.81 -38.64 21.06
N THR A 1049 47.60 -39.56 20.49
CA THR A 1049 48.76 -40.15 21.17
C THR A 1049 49.90 -39.14 21.32
N PHE A 1050 49.93 -38.09 20.51
CA PHE A 1050 50.90 -37.00 20.64
C PHE A 1050 50.46 -36.00 21.70
N ILE A 1051 51.20 -35.97 22.81
CA ILE A 1051 50.95 -35.10 23.95
C ILE A 1051 52.16 -34.20 24.19
N ALA A 1052 51.93 -32.89 24.18
CA ALA A 1052 52.92 -31.88 24.52
C ALA A 1052 52.66 -31.35 25.93
N THR A 1053 53.67 -31.27 26.79
CA THR A 1053 53.50 -30.70 28.14
C THR A 1053 54.63 -29.75 28.50
N ILE A 1054 54.31 -28.65 29.17
CA ILE A 1054 55.28 -27.71 29.73
C ILE A 1054 54.80 -27.21 31.08
N ILE A 1055 55.71 -27.18 32.06
CA ILE A 1055 55.43 -26.68 33.41
C ILE A 1055 55.85 -25.21 33.48
N ILE A 1056 54.93 -24.34 33.90
CA ILE A 1056 55.12 -22.90 33.99
C ILE A 1056 55.07 -22.46 35.45
N TYR A 1057 56.00 -21.59 35.83
CA TYR A 1057 56.12 -21.03 37.17
C TYR A 1057 55.69 -19.56 37.14
N VAL A 1058 54.51 -19.27 37.70
CA VAL A 1058 53.99 -17.90 37.79
C VAL A 1058 54.43 -17.27 39.11
N VAL A 1059 55.18 -16.17 39.05
CA VAL A 1059 55.70 -15.43 40.21
C VAL A 1059 54.98 -14.11 40.46
#